data_AF-A0AAD5XBK7-F1
#
_entry.id   AF-A0AAD5XBK7-F1
#
_cell.length_a   1.000
_cell.length_b   1.000
_cell.length_c   1.000
_cell.angle_alpha   90.00
_cell.angle_beta   90.00
_cell.angle_gamma   90.00
#
_symmetry.space_group_name_H-M   'P 1'
#
loop_
_entity.id
_entity.type
_entity.pdbx_description
1 polymer ?
#
loop_
_entity_poly.entity_id
_entity_poly.type
_entity_poly.pdbx_seq_one_letter_code
_entity_poly.pdbx_strand_id
1 'polypeptide(L)'
;MRKLESKVSEIVARINGRFGSLAFEPVLNYNRHLERDEYYALLSVADVGLITSLRDGMNTTSHEFVVCQKKSGNAGVLILSEFAGTAGSFGGAMLVNPWDYTGVATALHEALSFSNDEKQNRHNQLYSYVALRTAAFWAKSFIKELQNCTKIPDQMNPTPYLDSALIKSAFSRAQKRMFLFDYDGTLTPIVKTPSEAHPPPEMLRALEALTDDPRNYVFVISGRDQAALDKWLGHIQGLGLSAEHGCFIKYPGEFGWHNLTEQIDLSWKNEVSEIFSYYTERTQGSFIEHKQSSITWHYRLADPEYGIFQAKECQNHLENAILSKLPVEVLIGKKNLEVRPISINKGEIVKSLLNSQAGTDFVMCVGDDKTDEDMFKALNRSNLVAEDECFTVTIGAATKKTKARWHLIRPEELNQLLGILADPNNPRVAKALIAAKFNGVEIEVVPVEIGKSNKTPEFLKKFPLGKVPAFEANDGFTLYESNAIAFYVAAYKQGSDLLGASPKESALIQQFIGIADNEIQPAAATWLFPIFGWIPNNEANTAKAKEDIKNVLSALNAHLLTHTYLVGETVTLADITLVTALLNFFRTVFDAAFRASYKNVTRWFTTLVNQPQFKEVLGDVVLAEKAQVASATSAATAVAAAPAAKAEKAPKEKAPKTEKAPKAEKAPKAAAAPKKEAPKKEDDEEEEENFADEKPKAKNPLDLLPKSDFNLEEWKRFYSNNDTRPTAVNWFWEHFDPTGFSIYRLDYKYNSELTLVFMSSNLVGGVFHRLESVRKYAFGSLAVLGEDNKNSIAGYFVYRGDGIPAEVQDSPDFESWEFTKVDSKDPKTRELFNAYIAWDEIIEGKKFADAKVFK
;
A
#
# COMPACT_ATOMS: atom_id res chain seq x y z
N MET A 1 35.53 10.78 -31.70
CA MET A 1 35.25 11.16 -33.10
C MET A 1 36.24 10.57 -34.11
N ARG A 2 37.56 10.85 -34.08
CA ARG A 2 38.53 10.36 -35.11
C ARG A 2 38.51 8.85 -35.40
N LYS A 3 38.33 7.99 -34.39
CA LYS A 3 38.20 6.53 -34.59
C LYS A 3 36.92 6.13 -35.32
N LEU A 4 35.83 6.87 -35.15
CA LEU A 4 34.54 6.61 -35.81
C LEU A 4 34.59 7.10 -37.26
N GLU A 5 35.12 8.31 -37.50
CA GLU A 5 35.33 8.86 -38.84
C GLU A 5 36.19 7.94 -39.71
N SER A 6 37.25 7.36 -39.13
CA SER A 6 38.09 6.37 -39.82
C SER A 6 37.32 5.11 -40.19
N LYS A 7 36.50 4.57 -39.28
CA LYS A 7 35.66 3.39 -39.53
C LYS A 7 34.61 3.65 -40.61
N VAL A 8 33.96 4.82 -40.58
CA VAL A 8 32.97 5.22 -41.59
C VAL A 8 33.67 5.33 -42.96
N SER A 9 34.82 5.99 -43.03
CA SER A 9 35.58 6.14 -44.28
C SER A 9 36.02 4.80 -44.85
N GLU A 10 36.44 3.85 -44.00
CA GLU A 10 36.78 2.49 -44.41
C GLU A 10 35.57 1.73 -44.98
N ILE A 11 34.40 1.86 -44.34
CA ILE A 11 33.16 1.23 -44.82
C ILE A 11 32.74 1.83 -46.17
N VAL A 12 32.78 3.16 -46.31
CA VAL A 12 32.46 3.88 -47.55
C VAL A 12 33.40 3.42 -48.67
N ALA A 13 34.71 3.41 -48.43
CA ALA A 13 35.70 2.95 -49.39
C ALA A 13 35.47 1.48 -49.80
N ARG A 14 35.12 0.61 -48.85
CA ARG A 14 34.80 -0.80 -49.11
C ARG A 14 33.55 -0.96 -49.98
N ILE A 15 32.50 -0.16 -49.75
CA ILE A 15 31.27 -0.19 -50.54
C ILE A 15 31.54 0.34 -51.95
N ASN A 16 32.19 1.50 -52.06
CA ASN A 16 32.50 2.11 -53.36
C ASN A 16 33.47 1.25 -54.18
N GLY A 17 34.43 0.59 -53.54
CA GLY A 17 35.32 -0.36 -54.21
C GLY A 17 34.63 -1.63 -54.71
N ARG A 18 33.55 -2.08 -54.04
CA ARG A 18 32.82 -3.29 -54.41
C ARG A 18 31.73 -3.05 -55.46
N PHE A 19 31.01 -1.93 -55.34
CA PHE A 19 29.80 -1.65 -56.13
C PHE A 19 29.94 -0.43 -57.05
N GLY A 20 31.02 0.33 -56.93
CA GLY A 20 31.29 1.49 -57.79
C GLY A 20 31.97 1.12 -59.10
N SER A 21 32.06 2.11 -59.99
CA SER A 21 32.77 2.05 -61.26
C SER A 21 33.47 3.38 -61.54
N LEU A 22 34.22 3.48 -62.63
CA LEU A 22 34.87 4.75 -63.03
C LEU A 22 33.87 5.91 -63.23
N ALA A 23 32.60 5.63 -63.49
CA ALA A 23 31.57 6.63 -63.76
C ALA A 23 30.49 6.73 -62.66
N PHE A 24 30.56 5.91 -61.61
CA PHE A 24 29.51 5.83 -60.59
C PHE A 24 30.08 5.49 -59.20
N GLU A 25 29.72 6.31 -58.21
CA GLU A 25 30.08 6.10 -56.81
C GLU A 25 28.79 5.89 -55.99
N PRO A 26 28.58 4.70 -55.38
CA PRO A 26 27.31 4.36 -54.73
C PRO A 26 27.11 5.07 -53.39
N VAL A 27 28.16 5.48 -52.70
CA VAL A 27 28.07 6.22 -51.43
C VAL A 27 28.90 7.50 -51.51
N LEU A 28 28.22 8.63 -51.59
CA LEU A 28 28.82 9.96 -51.49
C LEU A 28 28.76 10.43 -50.03
N ASN A 29 29.90 10.40 -49.34
CA ASN A 29 29.98 10.81 -47.94
C ASN A 29 30.47 12.27 -47.81
N TYR A 30 29.61 13.16 -47.32
CA TYR A 30 29.93 14.57 -47.11
C TYR A 30 30.20 14.86 -45.63
N ASN A 31 31.48 14.84 -45.23
CA ASN A 31 31.91 15.17 -43.86
C ASN A 31 32.11 16.69 -43.63
N ARG A 32 31.63 17.55 -44.53
CA ARG A 32 31.73 19.01 -44.44
C ARG A 32 30.34 19.63 -44.33
N HIS A 33 30.26 20.84 -43.77
CA HIS A 33 29.03 21.61 -43.82
C HIS A 33 28.64 21.88 -45.27
N LEU A 34 27.41 21.55 -45.65
CA LEU A 34 26.85 21.85 -46.97
C LEU A 34 26.22 23.25 -46.91
N GLU A 35 26.40 24.03 -47.97
CA GLU A 35 25.70 25.31 -48.08
C GLU A 35 24.18 25.05 -48.15
N ARG A 36 23.39 25.96 -47.58
CA ARG A 36 21.95 25.75 -47.39
C ARG A 36 21.21 25.40 -48.68
N ASP A 37 21.55 26.08 -49.77
CA ASP A 37 20.87 25.87 -51.06
C ASP A 37 21.27 24.51 -51.69
N GLU A 38 22.50 24.05 -51.48
CA GLU A 38 22.96 22.72 -51.90
C GLU A 38 22.26 21.62 -51.08
N TYR A 39 22.14 21.82 -49.77
CA TYR A 39 21.44 20.90 -48.87
C TYR A 39 19.97 20.72 -49.26
N TYR A 40 19.24 21.82 -49.49
CA TYR A 40 17.84 21.73 -49.92
C TYR A 40 17.68 21.15 -51.33
N ALA A 41 18.62 21.42 -52.25
CA ALA A 41 18.62 20.78 -53.55
C ALA A 41 18.71 19.25 -53.43
N LEU A 42 19.59 18.73 -52.57
CA LEU A 42 19.71 17.30 -52.29
C LEU A 42 18.43 16.73 -51.68
N LEU A 43 17.84 17.41 -50.68
CA LEU A 43 16.58 16.97 -50.09
C LEU A 43 15.41 16.97 -51.08
N SER A 44 15.40 17.86 -52.08
CA SER A 44 14.33 17.94 -53.08
C SER A 44 14.37 16.84 -54.13
N VAL A 45 15.56 16.30 -54.45
CA VAL A 45 15.74 15.24 -55.46
C VAL A 45 15.80 13.84 -54.87
N ALA A 46 15.96 13.71 -53.55
CA ALA A 46 16.07 12.41 -52.90
C ALA A 46 14.76 11.61 -52.97
N ASP A 47 14.84 10.33 -53.34
CA ASP A 47 13.70 9.41 -53.33
C ASP A 47 13.32 8.95 -51.92
N VAL A 48 14.30 8.90 -51.01
CA VAL A 48 14.13 8.48 -49.62
C VAL A 48 14.94 9.38 -48.69
N GLY A 49 14.33 9.86 -47.62
CA GLY A 49 14.99 10.51 -46.49
C GLY A 49 15.13 9.53 -45.35
N LEU A 50 16.35 9.13 -44.98
CA LEU A 50 16.61 8.19 -43.89
C LEU A 50 17.21 8.91 -42.69
N ILE A 51 16.55 8.82 -41.54
CA ILE A 51 16.96 9.48 -40.31
C ILE A 51 16.97 8.46 -39.17
N THR A 52 18.15 7.96 -38.81
CA THR A 52 18.35 6.84 -37.86
C THR A 52 18.95 7.31 -36.52
N SER A 53 18.53 8.48 -36.05
CA SER A 53 19.03 9.06 -34.79
C SER A 53 18.71 8.18 -33.57
N LEU A 54 19.70 7.89 -32.73
CA LEU A 54 19.49 7.10 -31.50
C LEU A 54 18.79 7.88 -30.38
N ARG A 55 18.96 9.19 -30.36
CA ARG A 55 18.30 10.13 -29.44
C ARG A 55 18.16 11.47 -30.16
N ASP A 56 16.93 11.90 -30.39
CA ASP A 56 16.66 13.18 -31.03
C ASP A 56 15.35 13.78 -30.50
N GLY A 57 15.33 15.10 -30.35
CA GLY A 57 14.15 15.84 -29.94
C GLY A 57 13.25 16.10 -31.15
N MET A 58 13.02 17.38 -31.46
CA MET A 58 12.35 17.73 -32.71
C MET A 58 13.34 17.64 -33.87
N ASN A 59 13.28 16.57 -34.65
CA ASN A 59 14.12 16.42 -35.83
C ASN A 59 13.66 17.40 -36.93
N THR A 60 14.37 18.50 -37.13
CA THR A 60 14.03 19.52 -38.14
C THR A 60 14.29 19.04 -39.56
N THR A 61 15.31 18.19 -39.76
CA THR A 61 15.65 17.61 -41.06
C THR A 61 14.47 16.87 -41.70
N SER A 62 13.69 16.15 -40.88
CA SER A 62 12.47 15.45 -41.32
C SER A 62 11.40 16.42 -41.83
N HIS A 63 11.26 17.58 -41.19
CA HIS A 63 10.33 18.63 -41.62
C HIS A 63 10.81 19.30 -42.91
N GLU A 64 12.10 19.62 -42.98
CA GLU A 64 12.73 20.22 -44.16
C GLU A 64 12.62 19.30 -45.38
N PHE A 65 12.87 18.00 -45.21
CA PHE A 65 12.69 16.99 -46.26
C PHE A 65 11.25 17.00 -46.79
N VAL A 66 10.26 16.91 -45.91
CA VAL A 66 8.84 16.92 -46.29
C VAL A 66 8.49 18.21 -47.05
N VAL A 67 8.97 19.38 -46.63
CA VAL A 67 8.71 20.64 -47.35
C VAL A 67 9.39 20.67 -48.71
N CYS A 68 10.65 20.22 -48.80
CA CYS A 68 11.42 20.17 -50.05
C CYS A 68 10.79 19.24 -51.09
N GLN A 69 10.27 18.09 -50.64
CA GLN A 69 9.57 17.11 -51.47
C GLN A 69 8.26 17.64 -52.04
N LYS A 70 7.54 18.49 -51.28
CA LYS A 70 6.32 19.14 -51.79
C LYS A 70 6.63 20.11 -52.92
N LYS A 71 7.73 20.85 -52.78
CA LYS A 71 8.15 21.87 -53.76
C LYS A 71 8.66 21.26 -55.06
N SER A 72 9.37 20.13 -54.99
CA SER A 72 9.84 19.41 -56.17
C SER A 72 8.75 18.53 -56.82
N GLY A 73 7.70 18.17 -56.09
CA GLY A 73 6.66 17.25 -56.55
C GLY A 73 7.12 15.79 -56.61
N ASN A 74 8.26 15.46 -55.98
CA ASN A 74 8.86 14.13 -56.04
C ASN A 74 8.20 13.13 -55.07
N ALA A 75 7.58 13.62 -53.98
CA ALA A 75 6.89 12.79 -52.98
C ALA A 75 7.75 11.66 -52.37
N GLY A 76 9.05 11.91 -52.18
CA GLY A 76 9.99 10.98 -51.58
C GLY A 76 9.56 10.50 -50.19
N VAL A 77 9.95 9.27 -49.87
CA VAL A 77 9.50 8.55 -48.66
C VAL A 77 10.40 8.90 -47.48
N LEU A 78 9.80 9.21 -46.34
CA LEU A 78 10.54 9.48 -45.11
C LEU A 78 10.61 8.22 -44.25
N ILE A 79 11.82 7.79 -43.92
CA ILE A 79 12.12 6.76 -42.92
C ILE A 79 12.74 7.45 -41.70
N LEU A 80 12.12 7.26 -40.55
CA LEU A 80 12.45 7.98 -39.32
C LEU A 80 12.67 6.99 -38.17
N SER A 81 13.66 7.30 -37.32
CA SER A 81 13.86 6.54 -36.10
C SER A 81 12.66 6.65 -35.18
N GLU A 82 12.24 5.53 -34.58
CA GLU A 82 11.25 5.53 -33.50
C GLU A 82 11.67 6.36 -32.27
N PHE A 83 12.97 6.61 -32.10
CA PHE A 83 13.53 7.41 -31.01
C PHE A 83 13.63 8.91 -31.33
N ALA A 84 13.19 9.34 -32.51
CA ALA A 84 13.07 10.76 -32.82
C ALA A 84 11.78 11.32 -32.19
N GLY A 85 11.86 12.46 -31.52
CA GLY A 85 10.69 13.11 -30.88
C GLY A 85 9.56 13.48 -31.86
N THR A 86 9.81 13.46 -33.17
CA THR A 86 8.80 13.68 -34.22
C THR A 86 8.13 12.39 -34.71
N ALA A 87 8.62 11.21 -34.31
CA ALA A 87 8.13 9.91 -34.76
C ALA A 87 6.63 9.70 -34.49
N GLY A 88 6.19 10.01 -33.27
CA GLY A 88 4.77 9.88 -32.87
C GLY A 88 3.83 10.90 -33.53
N SER A 89 4.36 11.85 -34.29
CA SER A 89 3.59 12.90 -34.96
C SER A 89 3.49 12.73 -36.47
N PHE A 90 4.39 11.96 -37.07
CA PHE A 90 4.56 11.84 -38.52
C PHE A 90 3.95 10.52 -39.03
N GLY A 91 2.63 10.43 -39.02
CA GLY A 91 1.90 9.19 -39.37
C GLY A 91 2.14 8.65 -40.80
N GLY A 92 2.66 9.47 -41.71
CA GLY A 92 3.04 9.04 -43.07
C GLY A 92 4.49 8.56 -43.21
N ALA A 93 5.31 8.64 -42.15
CA ALA A 93 6.70 8.18 -42.15
C ALA A 93 6.79 6.69 -41.81
N MET A 94 7.80 6.01 -42.34
CA MET A 94 8.13 4.65 -41.94
C MET A 94 9.03 4.70 -40.70
N LEU A 95 8.58 4.11 -39.59
CA LEU A 95 9.36 4.08 -38.37
C LEU A 95 10.30 2.88 -38.35
N VAL A 96 11.55 3.10 -37.95
CA VAL A 96 12.57 2.06 -37.83
C VAL A 96 13.27 2.15 -36.48
N ASN A 97 13.64 1.00 -35.93
CA ASN A 97 14.59 0.92 -34.85
C ASN A 97 16.02 1.00 -35.43
N PRO A 98 16.83 2.04 -35.14
CA PRO A 98 18.18 2.17 -35.69
C PRO A 98 19.15 1.05 -35.30
N TRP A 99 18.85 0.29 -34.23
CA TRP A 99 19.66 -0.86 -33.81
C TRP A 99 19.39 -2.11 -34.65
N ASP A 100 18.25 -2.15 -35.35
CA ASP A 100 17.92 -3.23 -36.27
C ASP A 100 18.35 -2.87 -37.70
N TYR A 101 19.61 -3.18 -38.02
CA TYR A 101 20.17 -2.95 -39.36
C TYR A 101 19.40 -3.70 -40.47
N THR A 102 18.79 -4.84 -40.15
CA THR A 102 17.99 -5.62 -41.11
C THR A 102 16.67 -4.91 -41.37
N GLY A 103 15.97 -4.47 -40.30
CA GLY A 103 14.75 -3.69 -40.40
C GLY A 103 14.95 -2.37 -41.16
N VAL A 104 16.06 -1.65 -40.93
CA VAL A 104 16.40 -0.44 -41.69
C VAL A 104 16.63 -0.75 -43.17
N ALA A 105 17.33 -1.84 -43.49
CA ALA A 105 17.55 -2.26 -44.88
C ALA A 105 16.25 -2.66 -45.59
N THR A 106 15.38 -3.40 -44.91
CA THR A 106 14.05 -3.77 -45.41
C THR A 106 13.18 -2.53 -45.67
N ALA A 107 13.15 -1.59 -44.72
CA ALA A 107 12.40 -0.34 -44.87
C ALA A 107 12.91 0.50 -46.06
N LEU A 108 14.22 0.56 -46.28
CA LEU A 108 14.79 1.22 -47.46
C LEU A 108 14.35 0.55 -48.78
N HIS A 109 14.36 -0.78 -48.82
CA HIS A 109 13.90 -1.53 -50.00
C HIS A 109 12.41 -1.28 -50.29
N GLU A 110 11.57 -1.35 -49.26
CA GLU A 110 10.13 -1.09 -49.36
C GLU A 110 9.85 0.35 -49.80
N ALA A 111 10.51 1.33 -49.18
CA ALA A 111 10.35 2.75 -49.52
C ALA A 111 10.66 3.04 -51.00
N LEU A 112 11.69 2.40 -51.56
CA LEU A 112 12.05 2.52 -52.97
C LEU A 112 11.06 1.79 -53.89
N SER A 113 10.39 0.76 -53.39
CA SER A 113 9.47 -0.11 -54.15
C SER A 113 8.01 0.37 -54.15
N PHE A 114 7.65 1.36 -53.33
CA PHE A 114 6.28 1.89 -53.32
C PHE A 114 5.83 2.46 -54.66
N SER A 115 4.54 2.30 -54.95
CA SER A 115 3.88 2.96 -56.07
C SER A 115 3.85 4.48 -55.89
N ASN A 116 3.79 5.22 -56.99
CA ASN A 116 3.70 6.69 -56.93
C ASN A 116 2.48 7.18 -56.14
N ASP A 117 1.36 6.46 -56.22
CA ASP A 117 0.15 6.80 -55.47
C ASP A 117 0.37 6.65 -53.95
N GLU A 118 1.05 5.59 -53.52
CA GLU A 118 1.36 5.37 -52.11
C GLU A 118 2.37 6.40 -51.58
N LYS A 119 3.40 6.71 -52.37
CA LYS A 119 4.37 7.78 -52.07
C LYS A 119 3.65 9.12 -51.90
N GLN A 120 2.74 9.46 -52.82
CA GLN A 120 1.98 10.70 -52.77
C GLN A 120 1.04 10.77 -51.57
N ASN A 121 0.37 9.67 -51.22
CA ASN A 121 -0.53 9.62 -50.06
C ASN A 121 0.24 9.84 -48.75
N ARG A 122 1.33 9.10 -48.54
CA ARG A 122 2.21 9.24 -47.37
C ARG A 122 2.77 10.66 -47.26
N HIS A 123 3.26 11.21 -48.39
CA HIS A 123 3.74 12.58 -48.44
C HIS A 123 2.65 13.61 -48.10
N ASN A 124 1.42 13.45 -48.59
CA ASN A 124 0.32 14.37 -48.29
C ASN A 124 -0.03 14.38 -46.79
N GLN A 125 0.01 13.23 -46.12
CA GLN A 125 -0.20 13.14 -44.67
C GLN A 125 0.89 13.91 -43.91
N LEU A 126 2.15 13.67 -44.27
CA LEU A 126 3.30 14.37 -43.66
C LEU A 126 3.24 15.88 -43.90
N TYR A 127 2.98 16.30 -45.15
CA TYR A 127 2.92 17.71 -45.51
C TYR A 127 1.77 18.44 -44.81
N SER A 128 0.61 17.79 -44.69
CA SER A 128 -0.53 18.35 -43.96
C SER A 128 -0.18 18.62 -42.49
N TYR A 129 0.54 17.69 -41.85
CA TYR A 129 1.03 17.90 -40.48
C TYR A 129 2.00 19.08 -40.40
N VAL A 130 3.04 19.10 -41.23
CA VAL A 130 4.10 20.11 -41.20
C VAL A 130 3.57 21.51 -41.53
N ALA A 131 2.63 21.62 -42.48
CA ALA A 131 2.04 22.91 -42.87
C ALA A 131 1.10 23.49 -41.80
N LEU A 132 0.38 22.66 -41.05
CA LEU A 132 -0.59 23.10 -40.04
C LEU A 132 0.03 23.37 -38.67
N ARG A 133 1.09 22.64 -38.30
CA ARG A 133 1.72 22.70 -36.97
C ARG A 133 2.93 23.65 -36.94
N THR A 134 2.71 24.90 -37.34
CA THR A 134 3.76 25.94 -37.34
C THR A 134 4.26 26.28 -35.93
N ALA A 135 5.42 26.94 -35.83
CA ALA A 135 5.93 27.48 -34.56
C ALA A 135 4.92 28.41 -33.86
N ALA A 136 4.14 29.18 -34.64
CA ALA A 136 3.06 30.01 -34.12
C ALA A 136 1.88 29.17 -33.58
N PHE A 137 1.55 28.05 -34.23
CA PHE A 137 0.55 27.10 -33.72
C PHE A 137 1.02 26.47 -32.41
N TRP A 138 2.29 26.04 -32.33
CA TRP A 138 2.87 25.49 -31.10
C TRP A 138 2.82 26.52 -29.97
N ALA A 139 3.28 27.75 -30.20
CA ALA A 139 3.28 28.81 -29.19
C ALA A 139 1.86 29.12 -28.68
N LYS A 140 0.87 29.24 -29.59
CA LYS A 140 -0.53 29.45 -29.21
C LYS A 140 -1.10 28.27 -28.42
N SER A 141 -0.80 27.04 -28.83
CA SER A 141 -1.27 25.84 -28.15
C SER A 141 -0.67 25.73 -26.75
N PHE A 142 0.64 25.94 -26.62
CA PHE A 142 1.34 25.95 -25.34
C PHE A 142 0.79 27.00 -24.38
N ILE A 143 0.61 28.24 -24.85
CA ILE A 143 0.03 29.31 -24.03
C ILE A 143 -1.43 29.01 -23.66
N LYS A 144 -2.21 28.41 -24.57
CA LYS A 144 -3.59 27.98 -24.28
C LYS A 144 -3.61 26.87 -23.22
N GLU A 145 -2.71 25.89 -23.30
CA GLU A 145 -2.53 24.84 -22.30
C GLU A 145 -2.17 25.44 -20.94
N LEU A 146 -1.19 26.36 -20.93
CA LEU A 146 -0.75 27.08 -19.73
C LEU A 146 -1.90 27.90 -19.12
N GLN A 147 -2.66 28.60 -19.95
CA GLN A 147 -3.84 29.34 -19.52
C GLN A 147 -4.93 28.42 -18.99
N ASN A 148 -5.12 27.24 -19.58
CA ASN A 148 -6.06 26.24 -19.06
C ASN A 148 -5.62 25.75 -17.68
N CYS A 149 -4.31 25.52 -17.47
CA CYS A 149 -3.76 25.22 -16.14
C CYS A 149 -4.03 26.35 -15.13
N THR A 150 -4.05 27.61 -15.56
CA THR A 150 -4.41 28.76 -14.69
C THR A 150 -5.91 29.01 -14.53
N LYS A 151 -6.75 28.44 -15.41
CA LYS A 151 -8.22 28.58 -15.41
C LYS A 151 -8.92 27.42 -14.70
N ILE A 152 -8.19 26.38 -14.30
CA ILE A 152 -8.65 25.45 -13.27
C ILE A 152 -8.84 26.33 -12.02
N PRO A 153 -10.07 26.57 -11.54
CA PRO A 153 -10.28 27.37 -10.35
C PRO A 153 -9.46 26.81 -9.20
N ASP A 154 -9.03 27.66 -8.26
CA ASP A 154 -8.47 27.34 -6.95
C ASP A 154 -9.19 26.15 -6.26
N GLN A 155 -8.83 24.92 -6.64
CA GLN A 155 -9.08 23.68 -5.89
C GLN A 155 -7.78 23.27 -5.19
N MET A 156 -7.02 24.25 -4.71
CA MET A 156 -6.02 24.07 -3.66
C MET A 156 -6.62 24.29 -2.27
N ASN A 157 -7.96 24.27 -2.12
CA ASN A 157 -8.52 24.00 -0.81
C ASN A 157 -8.33 22.50 -0.56
N PRO A 158 -7.41 22.09 0.34
CA PRO A 158 -7.33 20.70 0.74
C PRO A 158 -8.71 20.27 1.23
N THR A 159 -9.15 19.07 0.84
CA THR A 159 -10.38 18.50 1.40
C THR A 159 -10.21 18.49 2.93
N PRO A 160 -11.15 19.05 3.71
CA PRO A 160 -10.97 19.14 5.16
C PRO A 160 -10.89 17.75 5.78
N TYR A 161 -10.17 17.63 6.89
CA TYR A 161 -10.13 16.39 7.66
C TYR A 161 -11.50 16.16 8.31
N LEU A 162 -11.96 14.91 8.37
CA LEU A 162 -13.27 14.56 8.91
C LEU A 162 -13.42 15.06 10.35
N ASP A 163 -14.44 15.90 10.57
CA ASP A 163 -14.78 16.38 11.91
C ASP A 163 -15.42 15.25 12.72
N SER A 164 -14.63 14.69 13.65
CA SER A 164 -15.07 13.59 14.49
C SER A 164 -16.15 13.99 15.50
N ALA A 165 -16.30 15.26 15.85
CA ALA A 165 -17.36 15.74 16.74
C ALA A 165 -18.68 15.89 15.98
N LEU A 166 -18.63 16.46 14.77
CA LEU A 166 -19.80 16.63 13.91
C LEU A 166 -20.45 15.28 13.59
N ILE A 167 -19.64 14.30 13.16
CA ILE A 167 -20.17 12.97 12.82
C ILE A 167 -20.72 12.22 14.04
N LYS A 168 -20.12 12.37 15.22
CA LYS A 168 -20.64 11.75 16.46
C LYS A 168 -21.97 12.38 16.90
N SER A 169 -22.10 13.70 16.77
CA SER A 169 -23.34 14.41 17.09
C SER A 169 -24.46 14.04 16.11
N ALA A 170 -24.17 14.04 14.81
CA ALA A 170 -25.06 13.57 13.77
C ALA A 170 -25.50 12.12 14.02
N PHE A 171 -24.54 11.22 14.25
CA PHE A 171 -24.79 9.81 14.55
C PHE A 171 -25.68 9.64 15.77
N SER A 172 -25.41 10.32 16.90
CA SER A 172 -26.17 10.11 18.14
C SER A 172 -27.63 10.56 18.04
N ARG A 173 -27.92 11.62 17.27
CA ARG A 173 -29.28 12.15 17.06
C ARG A 173 -30.08 11.31 16.06
N ALA A 174 -29.40 10.77 15.05
CA ALA A 174 -30.03 10.05 13.95
C ALA A 174 -30.76 8.78 14.41
N GLN A 175 -31.95 8.56 13.84
CA GLN A 175 -32.81 7.40 14.13
C GLN A 175 -32.70 6.32 13.05
N LYS A 176 -32.26 6.67 11.82
CA LYS A 176 -32.10 5.72 10.72
C LYS A 176 -30.84 6.05 9.92
N ARG A 177 -29.78 5.29 10.20
CA ARG A 177 -28.41 5.57 9.77
C ARG A 177 -27.99 4.61 8.67
N MET A 178 -27.36 5.13 7.63
CA MET A 178 -26.82 4.32 6.55
C MET A 178 -25.30 4.43 6.49
N PHE A 179 -24.62 3.29 6.37
CA PHE A 179 -23.17 3.19 6.25
C PHE A 179 -22.80 2.50 4.95
N LEU A 180 -21.95 3.14 4.15
CA LEU A 180 -21.59 2.70 2.80
C LEU A 180 -20.07 2.70 2.67
N PHE A 181 -19.44 1.54 2.81
CA PHE A 181 -17.99 1.43 2.84
C PHE A 181 -17.46 0.74 1.59
N ASP A 182 -16.44 1.31 0.96
CA ASP A 182 -15.53 0.50 0.16
C ASP A 182 -14.68 -0.43 1.06
N TYR A 183 -14.07 -1.46 0.48
CA TYR A 183 -13.29 -2.45 1.20
C TYR A 183 -11.77 -2.19 1.12
N ASP A 184 -11.17 -2.34 -0.06
CA ASP A 184 -9.72 -2.32 -0.26
C ASP A 184 -9.17 -0.89 -0.24
N GLY A 185 -8.17 -0.61 0.61
CA GLY A 185 -7.67 0.76 0.78
C GLY A 185 -8.58 1.65 1.62
N THR A 186 -9.75 1.15 2.02
CA THR A 186 -10.74 1.86 2.83
C THR A 186 -10.90 1.25 4.22
N LEU A 187 -11.42 0.03 4.31
CA LEU A 187 -11.57 -0.71 5.57
C LEU A 187 -10.35 -1.58 5.88
N THR A 188 -9.64 -2.04 4.84
CA THR A 188 -8.37 -2.78 4.95
C THR A 188 -7.25 -2.07 4.18
N PRO A 189 -6.00 -2.06 4.65
CA PRO A 189 -4.88 -1.46 3.93
C PRO A 189 -4.65 -2.06 2.54
N ILE A 190 -4.12 -1.25 1.61
CA ILE A 190 -3.67 -1.75 0.31
C ILE A 190 -2.46 -2.65 0.52
N VAL A 191 -2.60 -3.93 0.13
CA VAL A 191 -1.52 -4.94 0.15
C VAL A 191 -1.04 -5.24 -1.26
N LYS A 192 0.19 -5.79 -1.38
CA LYS A 192 0.78 -6.13 -2.68
C LYS A 192 0.03 -7.26 -3.40
N THR A 193 -0.46 -8.24 -2.64
CA THR A 193 -1.19 -9.40 -3.16
C THR A 193 -2.66 -9.27 -2.78
N PRO A 194 -3.61 -9.17 -3.74
CA PRO A 194 -5.03 -8.98 -3.41
C PRO A 194 -5.63 -10.07 -2.51
N SER A 195 -5.13 -11.31 -2.55
CA SER A 195 -5.60 -12.39 -1.68
C SER A 195 -5.21 -12.23 -0.20
N GLU A 196 -4.27 -11.32 0.11
CA GLU A 196 -3.74 -11.06 1.46
C GLU A 196 -4.43 -9.88 2.17
N ALA A 197 -5.43 -9.24 1.53
CA ALA A 197 -6.17 -8.10 2.09
C ALA A 197 -7.20 -8.54 3.13
N HIS A 198 -6.75 -9.31 4.12
CA HIS A 198 -7.60 -9.87 5.15
C HIS A 198 -8.26 -8.77 5.99
N PRO A 199 -9.51 -8.96 6.45
CA PRO A 199 -10.16 -8.01 7.31
C PRO A 199 -9.41 -7.87 8.64
N PRO A 200 -9.07 -6.65 9.09
CA PRO A 200 -8.58 -6.43 10.44
C PRO A 200 -9.62 -6.89 11.48
N PRO A 201 -9.24 -7.59 12.57
CA PRO A 201 -10.19 -8.04 13.58
C PRO A 201 -10.96 -6.91 14.28
N GLU A 202 -10.36 -5.72 14.36
CA GLU A 202 -11.02 -4.51 14.86
C GLU A 202 -12.12 -4.00 13.91
N MET A 203 -11.87 -4.09 12.60
CA MET A 203 -12.85 -3.73 11.56
C MET A 203 -14.05 -4.68 11.61
N LEU A 204 -13.82 -6.00 11.69
CA LEU A 204 -14.90 -6.99 11.80
C LEU A 204 -15.78 -6.74 13.01
N ARG A 205 -15.20 -6.55 14.19
CA ARG A 205 -15.96 -6.26 15.42
C ARG A 205 -16.76 -4.96 15.32
N ALA A 206 -16.18 -3.92 14.73
CA ALA A 206 -16.88 -2.66 14.54
C ALA A 206 -18.05 -2.82 13.57
N LEU A 207 -17.89 -3.58 12.48
CA LEU A 207 -18.97 -3.88 11.55
C LEU A 207 -20.07 -4.72 12.20
N GLU A 208 -19.72 -5.78 12.93
CA GLU A 208 -20.69 -6.60 13.69
C GLU A 208 -21.51 -5.74 14.65
N ALA A 209 -20.86 -4.97 15.51
CA ALA A 209 -21.53 -4.12 16.49
C ALA A 209 -22.35 -2.99 15.84
N LEU A 210 -21.89 -2.43 14.71
CA LEU A 210 -22.70 -1.48 13.93
C LEU A 210 -23.95 -2.17 13.35
N THR A 211 -23.83 -3.41 12.85
CA THR A 211 -24.97 -4.15 12.30
C THR A 211 -25.95 -4.66 13.34
N ASP A 212 -25.53 -4.81 14.60
CA ASP A 212 -26.39 -5.22 15.71
C ASP A 212 -27.37 -4.11 16.15
N ASP A 213 -27.06 -2.84 15.88
CA ASP A 213 -28.00 -1.73 16.13
C ASP A 213 -29.06 -1.68 15.03
N PRO A 214 -30.35 -1.90 15.33
CA PRO A 214 -31.41 -1.96 14.32
C PRO A 214 -31.67 -0.62 13.61
N ARG A 215 -31.10 0.49 14.11
CA ARG A 215 -31.14 1.79 13.45
C ARG A 215 -30.15 1.90 12.30
N ASN A 216 -29.17 1.00 12.23
CA ASN A 216 -28.09 1.04 11.25
C ASN A 216 -28.39 0.13 10.06
N TYR A 217 -28.13 0.64 8.87
CA TYR A 217 -28.16 -0.10 7.62
C TYR A 217 -26.77 -0.03 6.99
N VAL A 218 -26.00 -1.11 7.13
CA VAL A 218 -24.56 -1.13 6.81
C VAL A 218 -24.32 -1.94 5.54
N PHE A 219 -23.53 -1.38 4.62
CA PHE A 219 -23.14 -2.00 3.35
C PHE A 219 -21.65 -1.87 3.08
N VAL A 220 -21.06 -2.95 2.56
CA VAL A 220 -19.76 -2.93 1.89
C VAL A 220 -19.95 -3.00 0.38
N ILE A 221 -19.45 -2.00 -0.35
CA ILE A 221 -19.55 -1.87 -1.80
C ILE A 221 -18.14 -1.93 -2.40
N SER A 222 -17.76 -3.10 -2.90
CA SER A 222 -16.39 -3.40 -3.30
C SER A 222 -16.27 -3.76 -4.78
N GLY A 223 -15.04 -3.65 -5.31
CA GLY A 223 -14.65 -4.22 -6.60
C GLY A 223 -14.37 -5.73 -6.55
N ARG A 224 -14.31 -6.34 -5.36
CA ARG A 224 -14.04 -7.77 -5.20
C ARG A 224 -15.17 -8.65 -5.68
N ASP A 225 -14.82 -9.89 -6.02
CA ASP A 225 -15.79 -10.94 -6.35
C ASP A 225 -16.61 -11.39 -5.13
N GLN A 226 -17.70 -12.11 -5.41
CA GLN A 226 -18.63 -12.62 -4.41
C GLN A 226 -17.96 -13.59 -3.44
N ALA A 227 -17.07 -14.45 -3.94
CA ALA A 227 -16.42 -15.50 -3.15
C ALA A 227 -15.49 -14.92 -2.07
N ALA A 228 -14.73 -13.88 -2.40
CA ALA A 228 -13.88 -13.17 -1.47
C ALA A 228 -14.70 -12.47 -0.39
N LEU A 229 -15.77 -11.75 -0.77
CA LEU A 229 -16.63 -11.05 0.17
C LEU A 229 -17.41 -12.02 1.08
N ASP A 230 -17.93 -13.12 0.55
CA ASP A 230 -18.59 -14.15 1.38
C ASP A 230 -17.61 -14.80 2.36
N LYS A 231 -16.40 -15.14 1.89
CA LYS A 231 -15.37 -15.75 2.73
C LYS A 231 -14.97 -14.84 3.90
N TRP A 232 -14.89 -13.54 3.67
CA TRP A 232 -14.34 -12.59 4.64
C TRP A 232 -15.38 -11.88 5.49
N LEU A 233 -16.56 -11.60 4.94
CA LEU A 233 -17.60 -10.79 5.58
C LEU A 233 -18.96 -11.49 5.64
N GLY A 234 -19.16 -12.56 4.87
CA GLY A 234 -20.45 -13.26 4.76
C GLY A 234 -20.96 -13.92 6.05
N HIS A 235 -20.14 -13.98 7.11
CA HIS A 235 -20.56 -14.43 8.43
C HIS A 235 -21.36 -13.36 9.20
N ILE A 236 -21.24 -12.07 8.84
CA ILE A 236 -21.95 -10.96 9.47
C ILE A 236 -23.33 -10.82 8.81
N GLN A 237 -24.35 -11.44 9.40
CA GLN A 237 -25.69 -11.53 8.79
C GLN A 237 -26.35 -10.16 8.57
N GLY A 238 -26.12 -9.19 9.47
CA GLY A 238 -26.68 -7.84 9.35
C GLY A 238 -25.97 -6.94 8.33
N LEU A 239 -24.94 -7.43 7.64
CA LEU A 239 -24.14 -6.66 6.68
C LEU A 239 -24.61 -6.90 5.25
N GLY A 240 -24.90 -5.82 4.53
CA GLY A 240 -25.14 -5.85 3.09
C GLY A 240 -23.83 -5.87 2.32
N LEU A 241 -23.77 -6.63 1.22
CA LEU A 241 -22.56 -6.75 0.39
C LEU A 241 -22.89 -6.42 -1.06
N SER A 242 -22.02 -5.70 -1.73
CA SER A 242 -22.04 -5.50 -3.17
C SER A 242 -20.68 -5.80 -3.77
N ALA A 243 -20.68 -6.68 -4.77
CA ALA A 243 -19.48 -7.22 -5.42
C ALA A 243 -19.31 -6.66 -6.84
N GLU A 244 -18.08 -6.73 -7.34
CA GLU A 244 -17.68 -6.34 -8.70
C GLU A 244 -18.19 -4.95 -9.10
N HIS A 245 -18.00 -3.95 -8.23
CA HIS A 245 -18.40 -2.56 -8.46
C HIS A 245 -19.91 -2.35 -8.69
N GLY A 246 -20.76 -3.25 -8.17
CA GLY A 246 -22.22 -3.12 -8.26
C GLY A 246 -22.90 -4.11 -9.21
N CYS A 247 -22.22 -5.18 -9.61
CA CYS A 247 -22.83 -6.22 -10.46
C CYS A 247 -23.69 -7.17 -9.65
N PHE A 248 -23.25 -7.45 -8.43
CA PHE A 248 -23.97 -8.32 -7.51
C PHE A 248 -24.29 -7.56 -6.24
N ILE A 249 -25.42 -7.89 -5.66
CA ILE A 249 -25.85 -7.37 -4.36
C ILE A 249 -26.41 -8.49 -3.51
N LYS A 250 -26.09 -8.47 -2.22
CA LYS A 250 -26.63 -9.34 -1.19
C LYS A 250 -27.13 -8.45 -0.07
N TYR A 251 -28.44 -8.46 0.18
CA TYR A 251 -29.04 -7.61 1.19
C TYR A 251 -28.81 -8.17 2.61
N PRO A 252 -28.80 -7.31 3.65
CA PRO A 252 -28.72 -7.75 5.04
C PRO A 252 -29.76 -8.84 5.36
N GLY A 253 -29.33 -9.93 5.97
CA GLY A 253 -30.15 -11.07 6.35
C GLY A 253 -30.46 -12.07 5.24
N GLU A 254 -30.04 -11.81 4.00
CA GLU A 254 -30.22 -12.74 2.88
C GLU A 254 -29.00 -13.64 2.69
N PHE A 255 -29.23 -14.89 2.29
CA PHE A 255 -28.18 -15.86 2.02
C PHE A 255 -27.67 -15.86 0.57
N GLY A 256 -28.47 -15.33 -0.37
CA GLY A 256 -28.19 -15.37 -1.80
C GLY A 256 -27.78 -14.02 -2.39
N TRP A 257 -27.01 -14.06 -3.47
CA TRP A 257 -26.67 -12.89 -4.26
C TRP A 257 -27.67 -12.67 -5.39
N HIS A 258 -28.03 -11.41 -5.62
CA HIS A 258 -28.80 -10.97 -6.77
C HIS A 258 -27.86 -10.45 -7.84
N ASN A 259 -27.98 -10.99 -9.05
CA ASN A 259 -27.21 -10.53 -10.19
C ASN A 259 -27.96 -9.38 -10.88
N LEU A 260 -27.43 -8.16 -10.78
CA LEU A 260 -27.99 -6.96 -11.39
C LEU A 260 -27.64 -6.85 -12.88
N THR A 261 -26.84 -7.78 -13.42
CA THR A 261 -26.39 -7.77 -14.81
C THR A 261 -27.17 -8.71 -15.72
N GLU A 262 -28.12 -9.50 -15.21
CA GLU A 262 -28.86 -10.49 -16.02
C GLU A 262 -29.64 -9.89 -17.18
N GLN A 263 -30.07 -8.63 -17.05
CA GLN A 263 -30.81 -7.91 -18.08
C GLN A 263 -29.92 -6.97 -18.92
N ILE A 264 -28.60 -6.98 -18.69
CA ILE A 264 -27.67 -6.09 -19.37
C ILE A 264 -27.07 -6.82 -20.56
N ASP A 265 -27.22 -6.23 -21.74
CA ASP A 265 -26.56 -6.74 -22.93
C ASP A 265 -25.03 -6.59 -22.78
N LEU A 266 -24.31 -7.72 -22.79
CA LEU A 266 -22.86 -7.79 -22.71
C LEU A 266 -22.20 -8.04 -24.07
N SER A 267 -22.97 -8.00 -25.18
CA SER A 267 -22.46 -8.19 -26.54
C SER A 267 -21.30 -7.25 -26.90
N TRP A 268 -21.29 -6.04 -26.32
CA TRP A 268 -20.24 -5.03 -26.46
C TRP A 268 -18.84 -5.53 -26.04
N LYS A 269 -18.75 -6.55 -25.17
CA LYS A 269 -17.47 -7.12 -24.75
C LYS A 269 -16.68 -7.71 -25.90
N ASN A 270 -17.36 -8.25 -26.92
CA ASN A 270 -16.70 -8.80 -28.09
C ASN A 270 -15.98 -7.70 -28.88
N GLU A 271 -16.66 -6.58 -29.15
CA GLU A 271 -16.07 -5.42 -29.85
C GLU A 271 -14.89 -4.82 -29.07
N VAL A 272 -15.04 -4.68 -27.74
CA VAL A 272 -13.96 -4.16 -26.89
C VAL A 272 -12.80 -5.16 -26.81
N SER A 273 -13.07 -6.46 -26.77
CA SER A 273 -12.04 -7.49 -26.77
C SER A 273 -11.24 -7.48 -28.06
N GLU A 274 -11.85 -7.26 -29.23
CA GLU A 274 -11.12 -7.13 -30.49
C GLU A 274 -10.15 -5.93 -30.46
N ILE A 275 -10.61 -4.78 -29.95
CA ILE A 275 -9.77 -3.60 -29.78
C ILE A 275 -8.62 -3.90 -28.81
N PHE A 276 -8.90 -4.48 -27.65
CA PHE A 276 -7.86 -4.83 -26.68
C PHE A 276 -6.88 -5.87 -27.20
N SER A 277 -7.32 -6.85 -28.00
CA SER A 277 -6.42 -7.83 -28.66
C SER A 277 -5.46 -7.13 -29.61
N TYR A 278 -5.96 -6.20 -30.43
CA TYR A 278 -5.13 -5.39 -31.32
C TYR A 278 -4.01 -4.64 -30.58
N TYR A 279 -4.30 -4.04 -29.42
CA TYR A 279 -3.27 -3.36 -28.62
C TYR A 279 -2.39 -4.33 -27.84
N THR A 280 -2.91 -5.49 -27.44
CA THR A 280 -2.15 -6.52 -26.72
C THR A 280 -1.04 -7.11 -27.60
N GLU A 281 -1.35 -7.46 -28.85
CA GLU A 281 -0.40 -8.00 -29.82
C GLU A 281 0.76 -7.03 -30.11
N ARG A 282 0.51 -5.72 -30.01
CA ARG A 282 1.48 -4.67 -30.33
C ARG A 282 2.19 -4.10 -29.11
N THR A 283 1.85 -4.56 -27.90
CA THR A 283 2.37 -4.04 -26.64
C THR A 283 2.86 -5.18 -25.78
N GLN A 284 4.12 -5.58 -25.97
CA GLN A 284 4.72 -6.69 -25.25
C GLN A 284 4.63 -6.49 -23.73
N GLY A 285 4.22 -7.53 -23.00
CA GLY A 285 3.98 -7.47 -21.56
C GLY A 285 2.60 -6.95 -21.16
N SER A 286 1.76 -6.51 -22.11
CA SER A 286 0.34 -6.25 -21.83
C SER A 286 -0.50 -7.54 -21.95
N PHE A 287 -1.68 -7.55 -21.31
CA PHE A 287 -2.63 -8.66 -21.40
C PHE A 287 -4.06 -8.19 -21.10
N ILE A 288 -5.04 -9.02 -21.48
CA ILE A 288 -6.46 -8.78 -21.27
C ILE A 288 -6.96 -9.63 -20.10
N GLU A 289 -7.74 -9.02 -19.23
CA GLU A 289 -8.48 -9.67 -18.15
C GLU A 289 -9.99 -9.55 -18.42
N HIS A 290 -10.66 -10.69 -18.59
CA HIS A 290 -12.11 -10.75 -18.74
C HIS A 290 -12.75 -10.94 -17.36
N LYS A 291 -13.51 -9.94 -16.89
CA LYS A 291 -14.33 -10.03 -15.68
C LYS A 291 -15.78 -10.35 -16.06
N GLN A 292 -16.66 -10.55 -15.09
CA GLN A 292 -18.05 -10.94 -15.37
C GLN A 292 -18.85 -9.84 -16.07
N SER A 293 -18.67 -8.58 -15.66
CA SER A 293 -19.37 -7.41 -16.21
C SER A 293 -18.47 -6.42 -16.95
N SER A 294 -17.16 -6.45 -16.71
CA SER A 294 -16.18 -5.57 -17.35
C SER A 294 -15.10 -6.35 -18.10
N ILE A 295 -14.26 -5.63 -18.83
CA ILE A 295 -13.05 -6.14 -19.47
C ILE A 295 -11.93 -5.13 -19.23
N THR A 296 -10.74 -5.61 -18.84
CA THR A 296 -9.61 -4.77 -18.47
C THR A 296 -8.37 -5.11 -19.30
N TRP A 297 -7.70 -4.11 -19.83
CA TRP A 297 -6.41 -4.24 -20.50
C TRP A 297 -5.29 -3.71 -19.61
N HIS A 298 -4.37 -4.58 -19.20
CA HIS A 298 -3.26 -4.25 -18.32
C HIS A 298 -1.98 -4.01 -19.13
N TYR A 299 -1.27 -2.93 -18.84
CA TYR A 299 0.01 -2.60 -19.48
C TYR A 299 1.12 -2.35 -18.45
N ARG A 300 0.98 -2.91 -17.24
CA ARG A 300 1.92 -2.70 -16.14
C ARG A 300 3.30 -3.34 -16.39
N LEU A 301 3.32 -4.50 -17.05
CA LEU A 301 4.56 -5.21 -17.39
C LEU A 301 5.10 -4.82 -18.77
N ALA A 302 4.39 -3.94 -19.48
CA ALA A 302 4.90 -3.33 -20.68
C ALA A 302 5.97 -2.28 -20.36
N ASP A 303 6.75 -1.92 -21.37
CA ASP A 303 7.68 -0.80 -21.27
C ASP A 303 6.96 0.46 -20.72
N PRO A 304 7.55 1.19 -19.74
CA PRO A 304 6.84 2.27 -19.06
C PRO A 304 6.37 3.42 -19.97
N GLU A 305 7.14 3.76 -20.99
CA GLU A 305 6.82 4.86 -21.91
C GLU A 305 5.90 4.38 -23.02
N TYR A 306 6.25 3.26 -23.66
CA TYR A 306 5.49 2.67 -24.76
C TYR A 306 4.14 2.13 -24.29
N GLY A 307 4.06 1.51 -23.11
CA GLY A 307 2.80 1.08 -22.51
C GLY A 307 1.85 2.24 -22.21
N ILE A 308 2.36 3.39 -21.76
CA ILE A 308 1.53 4.60 -21.58
C ILE A 308 1.07 5.15 -22.93
N PHE A 309 1.95 5.17 -23.93
CA PHE A 309 1.61 5.60 -25.29
C PHE A 309 0.50 4.72 -25.88
N GLN A 310 0.66 3.40 -25.85
CA GLN A 310 -0.32 2.44 -26.34
C GLN A 310 -1.63 2.51 -25.56
N ALA A 311 -1.60 2.78 -24.25
CA ALA A 311 -2.80 3.03 -23.47
C ALA A 311 -3.56 4.27 -23.91
N LYS A 312 -2.88 5.38 -24.24
CA LYS A 312 -3.56 6.58 -24.75
C LYS A 312 -4.19 6.32 -26.12
N GLU A 313 -3.49 5.61 -26.99
CA GLU A 313 -4.03 5.25 -28.31
C GLU A 313 -5.23 4.29 -28.19
N CYS A 314 -5.13 3.29 -27.32
CA CYS A 314 -6.20 2.35 -27.03
C CYS A 314 -7.44 3.05 -26.46
N GLN A 315 -7.24 3.97 -25.52
CA GLN A 315 -8.31 4.81 -24.98
C GLN A 315 -8.97 5.62 -26.11
N ASN A 316 -8.20 6.34 -26.93
CA ASN A 316 -8.74 7.12 -28.05
C ASN A 316 -9.53 6.24 -29.03
N HIS A 317 -9.06 5.02 -29.29
CA HIS A 317 -9.76 4.07 -30.16
C HIS A 317 -11.11 3.66 -29.53
N LEU A 318 -11.13 3.27 -28.26
CA LEU A 318 -12.38 2.94 -27.55
C LEU A 318 -13.35 4.12 -27.51
N GLU A 319 -12.87 5.32 -27.24
CA GLU A 319 -13.70 6.52 -27.16
C GLU A 319 -14.36 6.85 -28.52
N ASN A 320 -13.63 6.69 -29.63
CA ASN A 320 -14.15 6.97 -30.95
C ASN A 320 -15.03 5.84 -31.51
N ALA A 321 -14.64 4.58 -31.30
CA ALA A 321 -15.32 3.43 -31.90
C ALA A 321 -16.55 2.97 -31.11
N ILE A 322 -16.48 3.03 -29.77
CA ILE A 322 -17.43 2.36 -28.86
C ILE A 322 -18.32 3.35 -28.10
N LEU A 323 -17.75 4.39 -27.45
CA LEU A 323 -18.52 5.24 -26.52
C LEU A 323 -19.71 5.98 -27.15
N SER A 324 -19.65 6.26 -28.46
CA SER A 324 -20.76 6.91 -29.18
C SER A 324 -21.92 5.96 -29.52
N LYS A 325 -21.72 4.64 -29.44
CA LYS A 325 -22.65 3.62 -29.94
C LYS A 325 -23.22 2.72 -28.84
N LEU A 326 -22.45 2.47 -27.78
CA LEU A 326 -22.78 1.48 -26.74
C LEU A 326 -22.86 2.12 -25.35
N PRO A 327 -23.73 1.65 -24.45
CA PRO A 327 -23.93 2.20 -23.11
C PRO A 327 -22.82 1.77 -22.13
N VAL A 328 -21.58 2.00 -22.50
CA VAL A 328 -20.37 1.63 -21.73
C VAL A 328 -19.52 2.86 -21.42
N GLU A 329 -18.68 2.77 -20.42
CA GLU A 329 -17.68 3.79 -20.08
C GLU A 329 -16.28 3.20 -20.01
N VAL A 330 -15.27 4.03 -20.31
CA VAL A 330 -13.85 3.67 -20.24
C VAL A 330 -13.22 4.30 -19.00
N LEU A 331 -12.65 3.47 -18.14
CA LEU A 331 -11.98 3.84 -16.91
C LEU A 331 -10.47 3.71 -17.07
N ILE A 332 -9.76 4.81 -16.87
CA ILE A 332 -8.30 4.80 -16.74
C ILE A 332 -7.93 4.46 -15.30
N GLY A 333 -7.31 3.30 -15.07
CA GLY A 333 -6.80 2.87 -13.77
C GLY A 333 -5.27 2.84 -13.70
N LYS A 334 -4.72 2.29 -12.61
CA LYS A 334 -3.26 2.27 -12.36
C LYS A 334 -2.56 1.26 -13.27
N LYS A 335 -2.10 1.75 -14.43
CA LYS A 335 -1.47 0.96 -15.51
C LYS A 335 -2.44 -0.04 -16.17
N ASN A 336 -3.71 0.35 -16.30
CA ASN A 336 -4.71 -0.39 -17.06
C ASN A 336 -5.80 0.53 -17.66
N LEU A 337 -6.58 -0.02 -18.59
CA LEU A 337 -7.84 0.53 -19.07
C LEU A 337 -8.95 -0.49 -18.82
N GLU A 338 -10.05 -0.08 -18.20
CA GLU A 338 -11.20 -0.95 -17.92
C GLU A 338 -12.45 -0.42 -18.61
N VAL A 339 -13.21 -1.28 -19.29
CA VAL A 339 -14.49 -0.93 -19.90
C VAL A 339 -15.62 -1.65 -19.19
N ARG A 340 -16.66 -0.92 -18.79
CA ARG A 340 -17.84 -1.45 -18.09
C ARG A 340 -19.14 -0.77 -18.53
N PRO A 341 -20.32 -1.37 -18.29
CA PRO A 341 -21.60 -0.72 -18.55
C PRO A 341 -21.81 0.52 -17.67
N ILE A 342 -22.36 1.60 -18.24
CA ILE A 342 -22.64 2.85 -17.50
C ILE A 342 -23.64 2.60 -16.36
N SER A 343 -24.59 1.67 -16.58
CA SER A 343 -25.63 1.31 -15.62
C SER A 343 -25.11 0.56 -14.39
N ILE A 344 -23.84 0.12 -14.39
CA ILE A 344 -23.24 -0.64 -13.29
C ILE A 344 -22.04 0.11 -12.75
N ASN A 345 -22.27 0.82 -11.66
CA ASN A 345 -21.22 1.43 -10.87
C ASN A 345 -21.65 1.52 -9.41
N LYS A 346 -20.68 1.77 -8.51
CA LYS A 346 -20.94 1.90 -7.07
C LYS A 346 -21.96 3.01 -6.76
N GLY A 347 -21.99 4.08 -7.56
CA GLY A 347 -22.95 5.18 -7.41
C GLY A 347 -24.41 4.77 -7.67
N GLU A 348 -24.67 3.88 -8.63
CA GLU A 348 -26.03 3.34 -8.88
C GLU A 348 -26.50 2.45 -7.72
N ILE A 349 -25.59 1.68 -7.11
CA ILE A 349 -25.91 0.93 -5.88
C ILE A 349 -26.32 1.89 -4.77
N VAL A 350 -25.53 2.95 -4.54
CA VAL A 350 -25.84 3.96 -3.52
C VAL A 350 -27.21 4.61 -3.77
N LYS A 351 -27.55 4.97 -5.01
CA LYS A 351 -28.89 5.51 -5.34
C LYS A 351 -30.00 4.49 -5.05
N SER A 352 -29.81 3.24 -5.43
CA SER A 352 -30.78 2.16 -5.20
C SER A 352 -31.03 1.97 -3.70
N LEU A 353 -29.97 1.91 -2.90
CA LEU A 353 -30.04 1.76 -1.44
C LEU A 353 -30.69 2.97 -0.75
N LEU A 354 -30.35 4.19 -1.16
CA LEU A 354 -30.99 5.40 -0.63
C LEU A 354 -32.49 5.44 -0.90
N ASN A 355 -32.90 5.03 -2.10
CA ASN A 355 -34.32 5.01 -2.47
C ASN A 355 -35.10 3.90 -1.74
N SER A 356 -34.47 2.76 -1.46
CA SER A 356 -35.11 1.66 -0.73
C SER A 356 -35.25 1.95 0.77
N GLN A 357 -34.35 2.76 1.33
CA GLN A 357 -34.37 3.17 2.73
C GLN A 357 -34.95 4.57 2.93
N ALA A 358 -36.23 4.73 2.59
CA ALA A 358 -36.96 5.98 2.86
C ALA A 358 -36.84 6.38 4.35
N GLY A 359 -36.62 7.67 4.58
CA GLY A 359 -36.50 8.25 5.93
C GLY A 359 -35.11 8.10 6.57
N THR A 360 -34.08 7.68 5.84
CA THR A 360 -32.69 7.78 6.32
C THR A 360 -32.35 9.23 6.65
N ASP A 361 -31.89 9.47 7.87
CA ASP A 361 -31.57 10.80 8.39
C ASP A 361 -30.08 11.00 8.65
N PHE A 362 -29.25 9.96 8.45
CA PHE A 362 -27.79 10.02 8.51
C PHE A 362 -27.17 9.10 7.46
N VAL A 363 -26.13 9.58 6.76
CA VAL A 363 -25.35 8.74 5.83
C VAL A 363 -23.86 8.97 6.02
N MET A 364 -23.10 7.88 6.18
CA MET A 364 -21.64 7.88 6.09
C MET A 364 -21.20 7.02 4.93
N CYS A 365 -20.45 7.59 3.99
CA CYS A 365 -19.91 6.90 2.83
C CYS A 365 -18.40 7.11 2.73
N VAL A 366 -17.63 6.02 2.63
CA VAL A 366 -16.17 6.08 2.65
C VAL A 366 -15.55 5.28 1.49
N GLY A 367 -14.51 5.83 0.85
CA GLY A 367 -13.78 5.17 -0.23
C GLY A 367 -12.42 5.79 -0.56
N ASP A 368 -11.51 5.04 -1.19
CA ASP A 368 -10.13 5.45 -1.45
C ASP A 368 -9.75 5.54 -2.94
N ASP A 369 -10.55 5.01 -3.86
CA ASP A 369 -10.16 4.96 -5.28
C ASP A 369 -11.14 5.72 -6.18
N LYS A 370 -10.75 5.84 -7.45
CA LYS A 370 -11.51 6.55 -8.48
C LYS A 370 -12.93 6.01 -8.64
N THR A 371 -13.16 4.72 -8.37
CA THR A 371 -14.52 4.13 -8.48
C THR A 371 -15.46 4.58 -7.37
N ASP A 372 -14.93 5.06 -6.24
CA ASP A 372 -15.73 5.54 -5.10
C ASP A 372 -16.24 6.96 -5.32
N GLU A 373 -15.61 7.70 -6.24
CA GLU A 373 -16.07 9.00 -6.71
C GLU A 373 -17.49 8.95 -7.31
N ASP A 374 -17.93 7.77 -7.75
CA ASP A 374 -19.31 7.53 -8.19
C ASP A 374 -20.28 7.55 -7.00
N MET A 375 -19.88 6.96 -5.86
CA MET A 375 -20.66 7.00 -4.60
C MET A 375 -20.80 8.43 -4.08
N PHE A 376 -19.68 9.16 -4.02
CA PHE A 376 -19.68 10.55 -3.54
C PHE A 376 -20.51 11.45 -4.45
N LYS A 377 -20.39 11.29 -5.78
CA LYS A 377 -21.19 12.04 -6.76
C LYS A 377 -22.67 11.73 -6.63
N ALA A 378 -23.06 10.48 -6.37
CA ALA A 378 -24.45 10.09 -6.18
C ALA A 378 -25.04 10.74 -4.92
N LEU A 379 -24.30 10.71 -3.80
CA LEU A 379 -24.73 11.30 -2.52
C LEU A 379 -24.81 12.83 -2.59
N ASN A 380 -23.78 13.50 -3.12
CA ASN A 380 -23.76 14.96 -3.19
C ASN A 380 -24.84 15.54 -4.13
N ARG A 381 -25.40 14.73 -5.04
CA ARG A 381 -26.52 15.12 -5.91
C ARG A 381 -27.88 14.76 -5.32
N SER A 382 -27.90 13.96 -4.27
CA SER A 382 -29.12 13.56 -3.59
C SER A 382 -29.56 14.67 -2.64
N ASN A 383 -30.87 14.97 -2.65
CA ASN A 383 -31.50 15.85 -1.68
C ASN A 383 -32.28 15.05 -0.62
N LEU A 384 -32.08 13.74 -0.55
CA LEU A 384 -32.83 12.85 0.35
C LEU A 384 -32.37 12.95 1.81
N VAL A 385 -31.13 13.41 2.03
CA VAL A 385 -30.52 13.55 3.36
C VAL A 385 -29.98 14.96 3.47
N ALA A 386 -30.16 15.59 4.63
CA ALA A 386 -29.67 16.95 4.87
C ALA A 386 -28.15 17.02 4.69
N GLU A 387 -27.66 18.17 4.21
CA GLU A 387 -26.26 18.32 3.85
C GLU A 387 -25.31 18.03 5.02
N ASP A 388 -25.68 18.50 6.21
CA ASP A 388 -24.92 18.36 7.46
C ASP A 388 -24.97 16.94 8.06
N GLU A 389 -25.88 16.09 7.57
CA GLU A 389 -26.07 14.71 8.02
C GLU A 389 -25.53 13.69 6.99
N CYS A 390 -24.91 14.19 5.90
CA CYS A 390 -24.32 13.39 4.83
C CYS A 390 -22.79 13.54 4.81
N PHE A 391 -22.10 12.48 5.22
CA PHE A 391 -20.65 12.40 5.34
C PHE A 391 -20.06 11.57 4.20
N THR A 392 -19.64 12.24 3.12
CA THR A 392 -18.80 11.63 2.08
C THR A 392 -17.34 11.83 2.42
N VAL A 393 -16.61 10.73 2.61
CA VAL A 393 -15.24 10.72 3.15
C VAL A 393 -14.32 9.98 2.20
N THR A 394 -13.19 10.57 1.82
CA THR A 394 -12.16 9.84 1.07
C THR A 394 -11.01 9.40 1.98
N ILE A 395 -10.40 8.23 1.72
CA ILE A 395 -9.12 7.85 2.35
C ILE A 395 -7.96 8.31 1.47
N GLY A 396 -7.03 9.07 2.06
CA GLY A 396 -5.82 9.55 1.40
C GLY A 396 -5.38 10.94 1.87
N ALA A 397 -4.33 11.48 1.26
CA ALA A 397 -3.82 12.80 1.61
C ALA A 397 -4.86 13.91 1.32
N ALA A 398 -4.84 14.99 2.11
CA ALA A 398 -5.74 16.15 1.94
C ALA A 398 -5.68 16.81 0.54
N THR A 399 -4.59 16.60 -0.19
CA THR A 399 -4.37 17.08 -1.55
C THR A 399 -4.95 16.16 -2.63
N LYS A 400 -5.52 15.02 -2.26
CA LYS A 400 -6.15 14.08 -3.19
C LYS A 400 -7.39 14.74 -3.79
N LYS A 401 -7.45 14.80 -5.12
CA LYS A 401 -8.62 15.32 -5.83
C LYS A 401 -9.79 14.36 -5.64
N THR A 402 -10.86 14.84 -5.02
CA THR A 402 -12.05 14.05 -4.70
C THR A 402 -13.31 14.91 -4.73
N LYS A 403 -14.48 14.28 -4.92
CA LYS A 403 -15.79 14.86 -4.66
C LYS A 403 -16.26 14.64 -3.23
N ALA A 404 -15.56 13.83 -2.43
CA ALA A 404 -15.85 13.70 -1.01
C ALA A 404 -15.68 15.05 -0.30
N ARG A 405 -16.54 15.31 0.69
CA ARG A 405 -16.50 16.54 1.48
C ARG A 405 -15.42 16.50 2.55
N TRP A 406 -15.04 15.31 2.98
CA TRP A 406 -14.08 15.08 4.05
C TRP A 406 -12.99 14.10 3.62
N HIS A 407 -11.87 14.09 4.33
CA HIS A 407 -10.87 13.03 4.19
C HIS A 407 -10.45 12.46 5.55
N LEU A 408 -9.99 11.21 5.51
CA LEU A 408 -9.13 10.59 6.52
C LEU A 408 -7.85 10.14 5.82
N ILE A 409 -6.76 9.99 6.55
CA ILE A 409 -5.45 9.73 5.93
C ILE A 409 -5.28 8.24 5.61
N ARG A 410 -5.77 7.36 6.50
CA ARG A 410 -5.55 5.91 6.41
C ARG A 410 -6.75 5.08 6.88
N PRO A 411 -6.86 3.80 6.44
CA PRO A 411 -7.89 2.87 6.90
C PRO A 411 -7.99 2.71 8.42
N GLU A 412 -6.86 2.77 9.12
CA GLU A 412 -6.83 2.60 10.57
C GLU A 412 -7.59 3.71 11.31
N GLU A 413 -7.57 4.95 10.77
CA GLU A 413 -8.34 6.07 11.35
C GLU A 413 -9.85 5.85 11.20
N LEU A 414 -10.27 5.25 10.07
CA LEU A 414 -11.66 4.85 9.88
C LEU A 414 -12.04 3.74 10.87
N ASN A 415 -11.24 2.68 10.97
CA ASN A 415 -11.51 1.57 11.89
C ASN A 415 -11.59 2.04 13.36
N GLN A 416 -10.74 2.99 13.75
CA GLN A 416 -10.81 3.61 15.08
C GLN A 416 -12.11 4.39 15.28
N LEU A 417 -12.53 5.19 14.29
CA LEU A 417 -13.80 5.92 14.33
C LEU A 417 -14.99 4.96 14.41
N LEU A 418 -15.01 3.92 13.58
CA LEU A 418 -16.06 2.90 13.62
C LEU A 418 -16.10 2.20 14.98
N GLY A 419 -14.96 1.88 15.57
CA GLY A 419 -14.90 1.34 16.93
C GLY A 419 -15.52 2.27 17.98
N ILE A 420 -15.35 3.58 17.85
CA ILE A 420 -15.98 4.58 18.74
C ILE A 420 -17.48 4.69 18.51
N LEU A 421 -17.93 4.63 17.25
CA LEU A 421 -19.36 4.67 16.91
C LEU A 421 -20.07 3.36 17.30
N ALA A 422 -19.36 2.24 17.23
CA ALA A 422 -19.84 0.88 17.54
C ALA A 422 -19.87 0.59 19.05
N ASP A 423 -18.92 1.14 19.83
CA ASP A 423 -18.91 1.07 21.29
C ASP A 423 -18.74 2.47 21.90
N PRO A 424 -19.84 3.22 22.07
CA PRO A 424 -19.82 4.53 22.74
C PRO A 424 -19.33 4.48 24.20
N ASN A 425 -19.21 3.27 24.80
CA ASN A 425 -19.19 3.05 26.24
C ASN A 425 -17.84 2.52 26.75
N ASN A 426 -16.78 3.31 26.53
CA ASN A 426 -15.48 3.05 27.17
C ASN A 426 -15.66 2.89 28.70
N PRO A 427 -15.31 1.72 29.30
CA PRO A 427 -15.53 1.46 30.72
C PRO A 427 -14.85 2.47 31.65
N ARG A 428 -13.80 3.16 31.16
CA ARG A 428 -13.10 4.20 31.93
C ARG A 428 -13.87 5.52 31.99
N VAL A 429 -14.70 5.82 30.99
CA VAL A 429 -15.57 7.01 30.97
C VAL A 429 -16.91 6.69 31.66
N ALA A 430 -17.44 5.48 31.44
CA ALA A 430 -18.73 5.04 31.95
C ALA A 430 -18.89 5.23 33.48
N LYS A 431 -17.82 5.02 34.26
CA LYS A 431 -17.86 5.21 35.73
C LYS A 431 -18.34 6.60 36.14
N ALA A 432 -17.76 7.63 35.54
CA ALA A 432 -18.08 9.01 35.85
C ALA A 432 -19.49 9.37 35.38
N LEU A 433 -19.88 8.90 34.19
CA LEU A 433 -21.22 9.15 33.65
C LEU A 433 -22.32 8.47 34.48
N ILE A 434 -22.12 7.21 34.90
CA ILE A 434 -23.08 6.49 35.75
C ILE A 434 -23.19 7.20 37.11
N ALA A 435 -22.07 7.58 37.72
CA ALA A 435 -22.07 8.36 38.96
C ALA A 435 -22.82 9.68 38.80
N ALA A 436 -22.66 10.35 37.65
CA ALA A 436 -23.39 11.57 37.32
C ALA A 436 -24.90 11.33 37.28
N LYS A 437 -25.36 10.24 36.64
CA LYS A 437 -26.78 9.87 36.58
C LYS A 437 -27.38 9.58 37.96
N PHE A 438 -26.65 8.93 38.86
CA PHE A 438 -27.12 8.73 40.24
C PHE A 438 -27.23 10.04 41.03
N ASN A 439 -26.36 11.01 40.75
CA ASN A 439 -26.35 12.29 41.45
C ASN A 439 -27.13 13.42 40.74
N GLY A 440 -27.70 13.16 39.56
CA GLY A 440 -28.37 14.18 38.76
C GLY A 440 -27.42 15.27 38.28
N VAL A 441 -26.14 14.93 38.08
CA VAL A 441 -25.11 15.84 37.55
C VAL A 441 -25.05 15.67 36.04
N GLU A 442 -25.10 16.78 35.32
CA GLU A 442 -24.91 16.81 33.87
C GLU A 442 -23.41 16.94 33.57
N ILE A 443 -22.90 16.08 32.69
CA ILE A 443 -21.51 16.09 32.25
C ILE A 443 -21.49 16.18 30.73
N GLU A 444 -20.84 17.22 30.22
CA GLU A 444 -20.53 17.32 28.80
C GLU A 444 -19.37 16.40 28.46
N VAL A 445 -19.58 15.48 27.51
CA VAL A 445 -18.53 14.58 27.03
C VAL A 445 -17.88 15.18 25.79
N VAL A 446 -16.70 15.75 25.96
CA VAL A 446 -15.91 16.31 24.85
C VAL A 446 -15.10 15.19 24.18
N PRO A 447 -15.28 14.92 22.87
CA PRO A 447 -14.49 13.93 22.16
C PRO A 447 -13.02 14.39 22.03
N VAL A 448 -12.08 13.48 22.32
CA VAL A 448 -10.63 13.74 22.21
C VAL A 448 -10.03 12.78 21.19
N GLU A 449 -9.26 13.29 20.22
CA GLU A 449 -8.50 12.46 19.29
C GLU A 449 -7.22 11.95 19.96
N ILE A 450 -7.16 10.63 20.19
CA ILE A 450 -6.02 9.99 20.85
C ILE A 450 -4.80 9.99 19.94
N GLY A 451 -3.70 10.53 20.44
CA GLY A 451 -2.44 10.72 19.70
C GLY A 451 -2.30 12.12 19.09
N LYS A 452 -3.39 12.90 18.99
CA LYS A 452 -3.40 14.26 18.44
C LYS A 452 -3.79 15.27 19.52
N SER A 453 -5.08 15.38 19.86
CA SER A 453 -5.60 16.36 20.83
C SER A 453 -5.00 16.20 22.22
N ASN A 454 -4.84 14.97 22.72
CA ASN A 454 -4.25 14.70 24.03
C ASN A 454 -2.72 14.88 24.09
N LYS A 455 -2.10 15.27 22.95
CA LYS A 455 -0.66 15.52 22.82
C LYS A 455 -0.35 16.99 22.53
N THR A 456 -1.35 17.86 22.38
CA THR A 456 -1.10 19.30 22.17
C THR A 456 -0.50 19.94 23.42
N PRO A 457 0.32 21.00 23.28
CA PRO A 457 0.86 21.73 24.42
C PRO A 457 -0.23 22.25 25.38
N GLU A 458 -1.37 22.68 24.85
CA GLU A 458 -2.50 23.19 25.61
C GLU A 458 -3.15 22.09 26.46
N PHE A 459 -3.33 20.91 25.87
CA PHE A 459 -3.88 19.76 26.58
C PHE A 459 -2.91 19.25 27.63
N LEU A 460 -1.62 19.08 27.28
CA LEU A 460 -0.58 18.62 28.20
C LEU A 460 -0.34 19.59 29.36
N LYS A 461 -0.58 20.90 29.15
CA LYS A 461 -0.55 21.90 30.22
C LYS A 461 -1.62 21.66 31.28
N LYS A 462 -2.81 21.23 30.88
CA LYS A 462 -3.91 20.86 31.80
C LYS A 462 -3.80 19.43 32.32
N PHE A 463 -3.33 18.50 31.48
CA PHE A 463 -3.31 17.06 31.72
C PHE A 463 -1.93 16.47 31.36
N PRO A 464 -0.94 16.51 32.27
CA PRO A 464 0.47 16.24 31.96
C PRO A 464 0.76 14.83 31.42
N LEU A 465 -0.06 13.84 31.75
CA LEU A 465 0.12 12.46 31.28
C LEU A 465 -0.36 12.25 29.84
N GLY A 466 -1.11 13.21 29.26
CA GLY A 466 -1.71 13.09 27.94
C GLY A 466 -2.56 11.83 27.79
N LYS A 467 -3.23 11.41 28.87
CA LYS A 467 -4.13 10.25 28.91
C LYS A 467 -5.57 10.74 29.05
N VAL A 468 -6.52 9.91 28.62
CA VAL A 468 -7.95 10.10 28.81
C VAL A 468 -8.53 8.91 29.62
N PRO A 469 -9.65 9.09 30.35
CA PRO A 469 -10.43 10.31 30.51
C PRO A 469 -9.68 11.43 31.24
N ALA A 470 -9.98 12.66 30.84
CA ALA A 470 -9.54 13.90 31.47
C ALA A 470 -10.81 14.75 31.71
N PHE A 471 -10.80 15.55 32.77
CA PHE A 471 -11.97 16.29 33.24
C PHE A 471 -11.59 17.73 33.55
N GLU A 472 -12.45 18.67 33.15
CA GLU A 472 -12.36 20.08 33.49
C GLU A 472 -13.73 20.53 33.98
N ALA A 473 -13.80 21.10 35.18
CA ALA A 473 -15.02 21.70 35.71
C ALA A 473 -15.19 23.15 35.24
N ASN A 474 -16.41 23.68 35.38
CA ASN A 474 -16.77 25.04 34.94
C ASN A 474 -15.97 26.14 35.66
N ASP A 475 -15.40 25.85 36.83
CA ASP A 475 -14.54 26.77 37.60
C ASP A 475 -13.05 26.67 37.21
N GLY A 476 -12.73 25.88 36.18
CA GLY A 476 -11.37 25.64 35.70
C GLY A 476 -10.60 24.58 36.47
N PHE A 477 -11.22 23.85 37.41
CA PHE A 477 -10.58 22.72 38.09
C PHE A 477 -10.36 21.56 37.10
N THR A 478 -9.09 21.15 36.93
CA THR A 478 -8.69 20.06 36.04
C THR A 478 -8.34 18.79 36.82
N LEU A 479 -8.83 17.64 36.37
CA LEU A 479 -8.59 16.34 36.98
C LEU A 479 -8.35 15.28 35.89
N TYR A 480 -7.51 14.30 36.18
CA TYR A 480 -7.29 13.12 35.33
C TYR A 480 -7.26 11.87 36.20
N GLU A 481 -7.34 10.70 35.58
CA GLU A 481 -7.65 9.38 36.18
C GLU A 481 -9.13 9.08 36.38
N SER A 482 -9.57 7.95 35.82
CA SER A 482 -10.97 7.54 35.74
C SER A 482 -11.68 7.47 37.10
N ASN A 483 -11.04 6.84 38.10
CA ASN A 483 -11.62 6.70 39.44
C ASN A 483 -11.62 8.03 40.21
N ALA A 484 -10.63 8.89 39.99
CA ALA A 484 -10.59 10.22 40.61
C ALA A 484 -11.72 11.11 40.06
N ILE A 485 -11.94 11.08 38.75
CA ILE A 485 -13.05 11.78 38.09
C ILE A 485 -14.40 11.27 38.62
N ALA A 486 -14.59 9.94 38.67
CA ALA A 486 -15.82 9.36 39.20
C ALA A 486 -16.06 9.72 40.67
N PHE A 487 -14.99 9.75 41.49
CA PHE A 487 -15.05 10.22 42.88
C PHE A 487 -15.47 11.69 42.97
N TYR A 488 -14.88 12.56 42.16
CA TYR A 488 -15.22 13.98 42.15
C TYR A 488 -16.69 14.22 41.78
N VAL A 489 -17.18 13.54 40.74
CA VAL A 489 -18.59 13.58 40.32
C VAL A 489 -19.52 13.05 41.42
N ALA A 490 -19.13 11.98 42.10
CA ALA A 490 -19.87 11.45 43.24
C ALA A 490 -19.88 12.44 44.42
N ALA A 491 -18.76 13.13 44.68
CA ALA A 491 -18.62 14.11 45.76
C ALA A 491 -19.35 15.43 45.48
N TYR A 492 -19.66 15.72 44.21
CA TYR A 492 -20.26 16.99 43.80
C TYR A 492 -21.62 17.25 44.47
N LYS A 493 -22.41 16.19 44.71
CA LYS A 493 -23.65 16.27 45.48
C LYS A 493 -23.35 16.09 46.97
N GLN A 494 -23.64 17.10 47.79
CA GLN A 494 -23.50 17.00 49.24
C GLN A 494 -24.38 15.86 49.80
N GLY A 495 -23.79 14.99 50.62
CA GLY A 495 -24.49 13.83 51.17
C GLY A 495 -24.77 12.72 50.17
N SER A 496 -23.99 12.62 49.09
CA SER A 496 -24.10 11.54 48.10
C SER A 496 -23.91 10.15 48.71
N ASP A 497 -24.89 9.27 48.51
CA ASP A 497 -24.84 7.86 48.92
C ASP A 497 -23.68 7.10 48.23
N LEU A 498 -23.22 7.58 47.07
CA LEU A 498 -22.16 6.94 46.30
C LEU A 498 -20.80 6.85 47.04
N LEU A 499 -20.60 7.65 48.09
CA LEU A 499 -19.35 7.73 48.85
C LEU A 499 -19.41 7.05 50.23
N GLY A 500 -20.53 6.39 50.54
CA GLY A 500 -20.79 5.77 51.83
C GLY A 500 -21.18 6.77 52.92
N ALA A 501 -21.93 6.29 53.91
CA ALA A 501 -22.48 7.11 55.00
C ALA A 501 -21.49 7.29 56.18
N SER A 502 -20.39 6.53 56.20
CA SER A 502 -19.40 6.58 57.29
C SER A 502 -17.97 6.41 56.79
N PRO A 503 -16.95 6.83 57.57
CA PRO A 503 -15.55 6.60 57.21
C PRO A 503 -15.21 5.13 56.97
N LYS A 504 -15.92 4.20 57.64
CA LYS A 504 -15.75 2.76 57.43
C LYS A 504 -16.24 2.33 56.04
N GLU A 505 -17.42 2.80 55.64
CA GLU A 505 -17.97 2.52 54.31
C GLU A 505 -17.13 3.15 53.21
N SER A 506 -16.69 4.40 53.38
CA SER A 506 -15.79 5.05 52.42
C SER A 506 -14.46 4.28 52.25
N ALA A 507 -13.91 3.71 53.33
CA ALA A 507 -12.72 2.86 53.25
C ALA A 507 -12.98 1.54 52.51
N LEU A 508 -14.14 0.90 52.75
CA LEU A 508 -14.56 -0.30 52.01
C LEU A 508 -14.78 0.00 50.52
N ILE A 509 -15.31 1.17 50.17
CA ILE A 509 -15.46 1.59 48.78
C ILE A 509 -14.08 1.67 48.10
N GLN A 510 -13.11 2.30 48.76
CA GLN A 510 -11.73 2.36 48.24
C GLN A 510 -11.09 0.97 48.11
N GLN A 511 -11.38 0.04 49.03
CA GLN A 511 -10.91 -1.35 48.92
C GLN A 511 -11.38 -2.00 47.61
N PHE A 512 -12.67 -1.89 47.27
CA PHE A 512 -13.20 -2.50 46.04
C PHE A 512 -12.73 -1.80 44.76
N ILE A 513 -12.54 -0.47 44.80
CA ILE A 513 -11.89 0.26 43.70
C ILE A 513 -10.46 -0.25 43.50
N GLY A 514 -9.72 -0.46 44.60
CA GLY A 514 -8.38 -1.04 44.57
C GLY A 514 -8.34 -2.46 43.99
N ILE A 515 -9.33 -3.31 44.31
CA ILE A 515 -9.47 -4.64 43.71
C ILE A 515 -9.71 -4.53 42.19
N ALA A 516 -10.56 -3.59 41.76
CA ALA A 516 -10.83 -3.37 40.34
C ALA A 516 -9.56 -3.02 39.55
N ASP A 517 -8.74 -2.12 40.08
CA ASP A 517 -7.55 -1.60 39.39
C ASP A 517 -6.35 -2.56 39.47
N ASN A 518 -6.17 -3.26 40.59
CA ASN A 518 -4.96 -4.06 40.83
C ASN A 518 -5.13 -5.55 40.55
N GLU A 519 -6.34 -6.09 40.67
CA GLU A 519 -6.61 -7.52 40.48
C GLU A 519 -7.33 -7.78 39.15
N ILE A 520 -8.37 -6.98 38.84
CA ILE A 520 -9.23 -7.24 37.67
C ILE A 520 -8.66 -6.64 36.39
N GLN A 521 -8.28 -5.35 36.38
CA GLN A 521 -7.76 -4.68 35.17
C GLN A 521 -6.53 -5.36 34.57
N PRO A 522 -5.49 -5.75 35.34
CA PRO A 522 -4.31 -6.41 34.78
C PRO A 522 -4.63 -7.80 34.23
N ALA A 523 -5.48 -8.56 34.91
CA ALA A 523 -5.93 -9.86 34.44
C ALA A 523 -6.83 -9.73 33.19
N ALA A 524 -7.66 -8.68 33.11
CA ALA A 524 -8.44 -8.35 31.92
C ALA A 524 -7.55 -8.02 30.72
N ALA A 525 -6.50 -7.21 30.92
CA ALA A 525 -5.53 -6.92 29.88
C ALA A 525 -4.82 -8.20 29.40
N THR A 526 -4.54 -9.14 30.29
CA THR A 526 -3.84 -10.38 29.93
C THR A 526 -4.75 -11.41 29.24
N TRP A 527 -6.01 -11.51 29.64
CA TRP A 527 -6.95 -12.51 29.13
C TRP A 527 -7.77 -11.98 27.94
N LEU A 528 -8.34 -10.78 28.04
CA LEU A 528 -9.26 -10.25 27.02
C LEU A 528 -8.54 -9.63 25.83
N PHE A 529 -7.38 -8.99 26.02
CA PHE A 529 -6.70 -8.31 24.90
C PHE A 529 -6.21 -9.27 23.81
N PRO A 530 -5.75 -10.50 24.11
CA PRO A 530 -5.51 -11.52 23.08
C PRO A 530 -6.77 -11.95 22.33
N ILE A 531 -7.92 -12.03 23.02
CA ILE A 531 -9.22 -12.31 22.39
C ILE A 531 -9.61 -11.16 21.45
N PHE A 532 -9.28 -9.93 21.85
CA PHE A 532 -9.47 -8.72 21.05
C PHE A 532 -8.39 -8.49 19.99
N GLY A 533 -7.35 -9.33 19.92
CA GLY A 533 -6.24 -9.19 18.98
C GLY A 533 -5.31 -7.99 19.24
N TRP A 534 -5.37 -7.36 20.41
CA TRP A 534 -4.53 -6.19 20.73
C TRP A 534 -3.11 -6.57 21.13
N ILE A 535 -2.94 -7.76 21.71
CA ILE A 535 -1.63 -8.32 22.09
C ILE A 535 -1.61 -9.82 21.75
N PRO A 536 -0.43 -10.42 21.52
CA PRO A 536 -0.32 -11.86 21.28
C PRO A 536 -0.81 -12.68 22.47
N ASN A 537 -1.40 -13.84 22.21
CA ASN A 537 -1.78 -14.77 23.27
C ASN A 537 -0.54 -15.45 23.88
N ASN A 538 -0.40 -15.36 25.20
CA ASN A 538 0.53 -16.17 25.96
C ASN A 538 -0.28 -17.13 26.84
N GLU A 539 -0.31 -18.41 26.48
CA GLU A 539 -1.19 -19.39 27.13
C GLU A 539 -0.95 -19.51 28.63
N ALA A 540 0.30 -19.44 29.09
CA ALA A 540 0.65 -19.52 30.51
C ALA A 540 0.13 -18.31 31.29
N ASN A 541 0.37 -17.10 30.77
CA ASN A 541 -0.11 -15.86 31.39
C ASN A 541 -1.64 -15.78 31.34
N THR A 542 -2.27 -16.18 30.24
CA THR A 542 -3.73 -16.23 30.10
C THR A 542 -4.34 -17.24 31.08
N ALA A 543 -3.73 -18.41 31.26
CA ALA A 543 -4.18 -19.39 32.24
C ALA A 543 -4.09 -18.84 33.68
N LYS A 544 -3.00 -18.14 34.00
CA LYS A 544 -2.84 -17.49 35.31
C LYS A 544 -3.87 -16.38 35.53
N ALA A 545 -4.08 -15.50 34.55
CA ALA A 545 -5.09 -14.44 34.61
C ALA A 545 -6.51 -15.01 34.80
N LYS A 546 -6.83 -16.15 34.19
CA LYS A 546 -8.10 -16.87 34.42
C LYS A 546 -8.24 -17.33 35.87
N GLU A 547 -7.18 -17.86 36.47
CA GLU A 547 -7.17 -18.26 37.87
C GLU A 547 -7.33 -17.07 38.80
N ASP A 548 -6.63 -15.97 38.54
CA ASP A 548 -6.69 -14.76 39.36
C ASP A 548 -8.09 -14.14 39.34
N ILE A 549 -8.74 -14.07 38.16
CA ILE A 549 -10.14 -13.67 38.05
C ILE A 549 -11.08 -14.61 38.81
N LYS A 550 -10.87 -15.93 38.74
CA LYS A 550 -11.68 -16.89 39.51
C LYS A 550 -11.54 -16.69 41.02
N ASN A 551 -10.35 -16.34 41.51
CA ASN A 551 -10.11 -16.04 42.93
C ASN A 551 -10.88 -14.79 43.36
N VAL A 552 -10.80 -13.71 42.59
CA VAL A 552 -11.56 -12.47 42.85
C VAL A 552 -13.06 -12.75 42.83
N LEU A 553 -13.56 -13.45 41.81
CA LEU A 553 -14.99 -13.79 41.70
C LEU A 553 -15.47 -14.67 42.84
N SER A 554 -14.63 -15.60 43.34
CA SER A 554 -14.98 -16.44 44.48
C SER A 554 -15.15 -15.61 45.75
N ALA A 555 -14.22 -14.68 46.01
CA ALA A 555 -14.31 -13.76 47.15
C ALA A 555 -15.54 -12.84 47.04
N LEU A 556 -15.80 -12.25 45.86
CA LEU A 556 -16.98 -11.43 45.61
C LEU A 556 -18.28 -12.24 45.75
N ASN A 557 -18.31 -13.47 45.27
CA ASN A 557 -19.49 -14.33 45.34
C ASN A 557 -19.82 -14.72 46.79
N ALA A 558 -18.81 -14.92 47.64
CA ALA A 558 -19.00 -15.14 49.06
C ALA A 558 -19.50 -13.87 49.76
N HIS A 559 -18.91 -12.71 49.47
CA HIS A 559 -19.32 -11.42 50.02
C HIS A 559 -20.77 -11.07 49.67
N LEU A 560 -21.14 -11.21 48.40
CA LEU A 560 -22.47 -10.89 47.87
C LEU A 560 -23.55 -11.93 48.25
N LEU A 561 -23.19 -13.01 48.96
CA LEU A 561 -24.17 -13.94 49.49
C LEU A 561 -25.09 -13.25 50.52
N THR A 562 -24.50 -12.43 51.39
CA THR A 562 -25.23 -11.73 52.47
C THR A 562 -25.45 -10.24 52.19
N HIS A 563 -24.98 -9.73 51.05
CA HIS A 563 -25.08 -8.32 50.69
C HIS A 563 -25.75 -8.12 49.34
N THR A 564 -26.62 -7.12 49.25
CA THR A 564 -27.28 -6.71 48.00
C THR A 564 -26.31 -5.94 47.10
N TYR A 565 -25.57 -4.99 47.68
CA TYR A 565 -24.54 -4.17 47.06
C TYR A 565 -23.19 -4.42 47.73
N LEU A 566 -22.09 -3.90 47.17
CA LEU A 566 -20.76 -4.18 47.72
C LEU A 566 -20.51 -3.51 49.08
N VAL A 567 -21.04 -2.30 49.28
CA VAL A 567 -20.89 -1.53 50.51
C VAL A 567 -22.22 -0.86 50.86
N GLY A 568 -22.70 -1.04 52.09
CA GLY A 568 -23.96 -0.47 52.55
C GLY A 568 -25.19 -1.11 51.90
N GLU A 569 -26.32 -0.40 51.95
CA GLU A 569 -27.64 -0.87 51.47
C GLU A 569 -28.07 -0.21 50.15
N THR A 570 -27.21 0.62 49.56
CA THR A 570 -27.46 1.38 48.32
C THR A 570 -26.29 1.22 47.34
N VAL A 571 -26.50 1.60 46.07
CA VAL A 571 -25.44 1.57 45.05
C VAL A 571 -24.35 2.56 45.43
N THR A 572 -23.09 2.13 45.41
CA THR A 572 -21.93 2.99 45.68
C THR A 572 -20.96 3.05 44.51
N LEU A 573 -19.92 3.89 44.60
CA LEU A 573 -18.83 3.86 43.62
C LEU A 573 -18.10 2.51 43.53
N ALA A 574 -18.11 1.71 44.60
CA ALA A 574 -17.59 0.35 44.55
C ALA A 574 -18.33 -0.47 43.48
N ASP A 575 -19.65 -0.36 43.48
CA ASP A 575 -20.53 -1.09 42.57
C ASP A 575 -20.32 -0.65 41.12
N ILE A 576 -20.35 0.65 40.87
CA ILE A 576 -20.13 1.24 39.55
C ILE A 576 -18.76 0.83 38.99
N THR A 577 -17.73 0.86 39.83
CA THR A 577 -16.35 0.55 39.40
C THR A 577 -16.17 -0.93 39.10
N LEU A 578 -16.68 -1.83 39.94
CA LEU A 578 -16.54 -3.27 39.68
C LEU A 578 -17.42 -3.76 38.54
N VAL A 579 -18.63 -3.23 38.35
CA VAL A 579 -19.46 -3.58 37.19
C VAL A 579 -18.78 -3.18 35.89
N THR A 580 -18.27 -1.94 35.81
CA THR A 580 -17.58 -1.47 34.59
C THR A 580 -16.28 -2.25 34.33
N ALA A 581 -15.55 -2.65 35.38
CA ALA A 581 -14.36 -3.49 35.24
C ALA A 581 -14.68 -4.92 34.76
N LEU A 582 -15.82 -5.48 35.17
CA LEU A 582 -16.26 -6.83 34.79
C LEU A 582 -17.07 -6.89 33.49
N LEU A 583 -17.53 -5.74 32.97
CA LEU A 583 -18.45 -5.63 31.83
C LEU A 583 -18.00 -6.47 30.63
N ASN A 584 -16.74 -6.32 30.21
CA ASN A 584 -16.23 -7.04 29.06
C ASN A 584 -16.10 -8.53 29.31
N PHE A 585 -15.85 -8.98 30.54
CA PHE A 585 -15.85 -10.41 30.84
C PHE A 585 -17.25 -11.02 30.67
N PHE A 586 -18.26 -10.34 31.21
CA PHE A 586 -19.66 -10.75 31.08
C PHE A 586 -20.16 -10.76 29.64
N ARG A 587 -19.66 -9.85 28.80
CA ARG A 587 -19.99 -9.80 27.36
C ARG A 587 -19.26 -10.84 26.51
N THR A 588 -18.09 -11.32 26.93
CA THR A 588 -17.18 -12.08 26.04
C THR A 588 -16.83 -13.50 26.49
N VAL A 589 -16.51 -13.71 27.77
CA VAL A 589 -15.89 -14.96 28.25
C VAL A 589 -16.64 -15.65 29.39
N PHE A 590 -17.53 -14.94 30.10
CA PHE A 590 -18.37 -15.55 31.13
C PHE A 590 -19.65 -16.10 30.53
N ASP A 591 -19.53 -17.27 29.91
CA ASP A 591 -20.68 -18.00 29.38
C ASP A 591 -21.67 -18.44 30.47
N ALA A 592 -22.80 -19.02 30.06
CA ALA A 592 -23.84 -19.44 31.00
C ALA A 592 -23.33 -20.43 32.07
N ALA A 593 -22.44 -21.35 31.71
CA ALA A 593 -21.89 -22.34 32.63
C ALA A 593 -20.95 -21.70 33.66
N PHE A 594 -20.07 -20.80 33.21
CA PHE A 594 -19.19 -20.04 34.08
C PHE A 594 -19.98 -19.17 35.06
N ARG A 595 -20.99 -18.43 34.56
CA ARG A 595 -21.86 -17.59 35.39
C ARG A 595 -22.63 -18.39 36.44
N ALA A 596 -23.03 -19.63 36.13
CA ALA A 596 -23.70 -20.51 37.07
C ALA A 596 -22.84 -20.90 38.29
N SER A 597 -21.51 -20.81 38.19
CA SER A 597 -20.59 -21.03 39.32
C SER A 597 -20.48 -19.83 40.27
N TYR A 598 -20.85 -18.63 39.81
CA TYR A 598 -20.78 -17.38 40.57
C TYR A 598 -22.14 -16.68 40.59
N LYS A 599 -23.15 -17.37 41.14
CA LYS A 599 -24.56 -16.95 41.11
C LYS A 599 -24.81 -15.59 41.77
N ASN A 600 -24.14 -15.29 42.89
CA ASN A 600 -24.34 -14.03 43.62
C ASN A 600 -23.72 -12.86 42.88
N VAL A 601 -22.54 -13.04 42.27
CA VAL A 601 -21.92 -12.03 41.39
C VAL A 601 -22.78 -11.81 40.17
N THR A 602 -23.26 -12.88 39.53
CA THR A 602 -24.13 -12.77 38.34
C THR A 602 -25.44 -12.05 38.67
N ARG A 603 -26.08 -12.37 39.81
CA ARG A 603 -27.27 -11.67 40.31
C ARG A 603 -26.99 -10.18 40.48
N TRP A 604 -25.93 -9.84 41.23
CA TRP A 604 -25.54 -8.46 41.52
C TRP A 604 -25.23 -7.68 40.23
N PHE A 605 -24.40 -8.23 39.33
CA PHE A 605 -24.06 -7.61 38.06
C PHE A 605 -25.31 -7.34 37.21
N THR A 606 -26.16 -8.36 37.04
CA THR A 606 -27.40 -8.26 36.25
C THR A 606 -28.38 -7.26 36.85
N THR A 607 -28.44 -7.17 38.19
CA THR A 607 -29.28 -6.19 38.89
C THR A 607 -28.82 -4.77 38.58
N LEU A 608 -27.50 -4.51 38.65
CA LEU A 608 -26.95 -3.17 38.43
C LEU A 608 -27.06 -2.71 36.98
N VAL A 609 -26.65 -3.54 36.01
CA VAL A 609 -26.69 -3.15 34.58
C VAL A 609 -28.11 -2.90 34.06
N ASN A 610 -29.13 -3.40 34.76
CA ASN A 610 -30.53 -3.17 34.42
C ASN A 610 -31.16 -1.97 35.15
N GLN A 611 -30.45 -1.30 36.06
CA GLN A 611 -30.93 -0.06 36.65
C GLN A 611 -30.96 1.07 35.60
N PRO A 612 -31.91 2.02 35.67
CA PRO A 612 -32.06 3.09 34.68
C PRO A 612 -30.77 3.88 34.42
N GLN A 613 -30.03 4.21 35.48
CA GLN A 613 -28.78 4.99 35.42
C GLN A 613 -27.67 4.23 34.69
N PHE A 614 -27.59 2.91 34.89
CA PHE A 614 -26.64 2.07 34.14
C PHE A 614 -27.08 1.90 32.70
N LYS A 615 -28.37 1.64 32.44
CA LYS A 615 -28.90 1.46 31.08
C LYS A 615 -28.75 2.71 30.22
N GLU A 616 -28.96 3.89 30.78
CA GLU A 616 -28.82 5.15 30.05
C GLU A 616 -27.39 5.39 29.57
N VAL A 617 -26.40 4.91 30.33
CA VAL A 617 -24.98 5.02 29.95
C VAL A 617 -24.54 3.82 29.12
N LEU A 618 -24.72 2.60 29.62
CA LEU A 618 -24.15 1.37 29.04
C LEU A 618 -24.99 0.77 27.89
N GLY A 619 -26.23 1.23 27.73
CA GLY A 619 -27.24 0.57 26.89
C GLY A 619 -27.69 -0.78 27.47
N ASP A 620 -28.34 -1.59 26.64
CA ASP A 620 -28.67 -2.96 27.01
C ASP A 620 -27.41 -3.84 27.02
N VAL A 621 -27.16 -4.50 28.16
CA VAL A 621 -25.99 -5.37 28.33
C VAL A 621 -26.35 -6.81 28.00
N VAL A 622 -25.95 -7.24 26.81
CA VAL A 622 -26.06 -8.65 26.38
C VAL A 622 -24.93 -9.47 27.01
N LEU A 623 -25.25 -10.64 27.57
CA LEU A 623 -24.31 -11.51 28.27
C LEU A 623 -23.85 -12.67 27.38
N ALA A 624 -22.59 -13.06 27.49
CA ALA A 624 -21.99 -14.10 26.65
C ALA A 624 -22.76 -15.44 26.73
N GLU A 625 -23.15 -15.98 25.59
CA GLU A 625 -23.71 -17.33 25.49
C GLU A 625 -22.63 -18.40 25.48
N LYS A 626 -21.50 -18.11 24.83
CA LYS A 626 -20.31 -18.98 24.74
C LYS A 626 -19.05 -18.17 25.01
N ALA A 627 -18.09 -18.79 25.69
CA ALA A 627 -16.82 -18.14 25.99
C ALA A 627 -15.98 -17.99 24.73
N GLN A 628 -15.59 -16.76 24.39
CA GLN A 628 -14.67 -16.50 23.29
C GLN A 628 -13.23 -16.93 23.63
N VAL A 629 -12.46 -17.30 22.61
CA VAL A 629 -11.06 -17.72 22.71
C VAL A 629 -10.20 -16.94 21.72
N ALA A 630 -8.93 -16.71 22.04
CA ALA A 630 -8.00 -16.01 21.16
C ALA A 630 -7.75 -16.84 19.88
N SER A 631 -7.73 -16.19 18.72
CA SER A 631 -7.52 -16.89 17.44
C SER A 631 -6.03 -17.30 17.28
N ALA A 632 -5.80 -18.47 16.68
CA ALA A 632 -4.46 -19.02 16.44
C ALA A 632 -3.58 -18.14 15.51
N THR A 633 -4.19 -17.24 14.75
CA THR A 633 -3.51 -16.33 13.83
C THR A 633 -2.83 -15.13 14.51
N SER A 634 -3.12 -14.88 15.80
CA SER A 634 -2.55 -13.75 16.58
C SER A 634 -1.09 -13.93 17.00
N ALA A 635 -0.51 -15.12 16.83
CA ALA A 635 0.87 -15.41 17.23
C ALA A 635 1.93 -14.91 16.22
N ALA A 636 1.55 -14.65 14.96
CA ALA A 636 2.51 -14.36 13.89
C ALA A 636 2.77 -12.86 13.66
N THR A 637 1.89 -11.97 14.13
CA THR A 637 1.88 -10.55 13.73
C THR A 637 2.66 -9.60 14.64
N ALA A 638 3.35 -10.10 15.67
CA ALA A 638 3.98 -9.24 16.70
C ALA A 638 5.51 -9.33 16.80
N VAL A 639 6.21 -9.89 15.80
CA VAL A 639 7.68 -9.82 15.76
C VAL A 639 8.18 -8.42 15.32
N ALA A 640 7.29 -7.50 14.95
CA ALA A 640 7.64 -6.18 14.43
C ALA A 640 7.00 -5.02 15.20
N ALA A 641 7.19 -4.91 16.53
CA ALA A 641 6.98 -3.64 17.23
C ALA A 641 7.66 -3.55 18.61
N ALA A 642 8.64 -2.64 18.68
CA ALA A 642 9.21 -1.93 19.84
C ALA A 642 10.39 -2.57 20.63
N PRO A 643 11.56 -1.88 20.69
CA PRO A 643 12.63 -2.18 21.64
C PRO A 643 12.34 -1.51 23.00
N ALA A 644 12.50 -2.24 24.11
CA ALA A 644 12.50 -1.66 25.44
C ALA A 644 13.90 -1.76 26.06
N ALA A 645 14.51 -0.59 26.27
CA ALA A 645 15.73 -0.42 27.05
C ALA A 645 15.54 -0.93 28.48
N LYS A 646 16.48 -1.74 28.97
CA LYS A 646 16.79 -1.85 30.40
C LYS A 646 18.30 -1.88 30.62
N ALA A 647 18.68 -1.10 31.63
CA ALA A 647 20.01 -0.69 32.02
C ALA A 647 20.92 -1.83 32.53
N GLU A 648 22.21 -1.54 32.45
CA GLU A 648 23.39 -2.29 32.88
C GLU A 648 23.29 -3.00 34.23
N LYS A 649 23.92 -4.19 34.30
CA LYS A 649 24.85 -4.56 35.39
C LYS A 649 25.97 -5.46 34.82
N ALA A 650 27.21 -4.99 34.98
CA ALA A 650 28.45 -5.63 34.55
C ALA A 650 28.92 -6.78 35.50
N PRO A 651 29.90 -7.62 35.09
CA PRO A 651 29.97 -9.05 35.39
C PRO A 651 31.01 -9.46 36.45
N LYS A 652 30.94 -10.73 36.91
CA LYS A 652 32.12 -11.49 37.40
C LYS A 652 32.06 -12.97 37.01
N GLU A 653 33.18 -13.40 36.44
CA GLU A 653 33.58 -14.75 36.05
C GLU A 653 33.67 -15.74 37.22
N LYS A 654 33.46 -17.04 36.93
CA LYS A 654 34.53 -18.08 36.93
C LYS A 654 33.97 -19.45 36.51
N ALA A 655 34.60 -20.05 35.50
CA ALA A 655 34.49 -21.45 35.07
C ALA A 655 35.46 -22.35 35.89
N PRO A 656 35.79 -23.62 35.52
CA PRO A 656 35.16 -24.64 34.66
C PRO A 656 35.22 -26.08 35.27
N LYS A 657 34.78 -27.11 34.50
CA LYS A 657 35.29 -28.51 34.33
C LYS A 657 34.11 -29.51 34.18
N THR A 658 34.07 -30.56 33.35
CA THR A 658 34.96 -31.21 32.33
C THR A 658 34.15 -32.33 31.63
N GLU A 659 34.46 -32.59 30.34
CA GLU A 659 34.64 -33.87 29.59
C GLU A 659 33.93 -35.19 30.05
N LYS A 660 33.51 -36.18 29.23
CA LYS A 660 33.85 -36.65 27.85
C LYS A 660 32.84 -37.77 27.43
N ALA A 661 32.70 -37.99 26.11
CA ALA A 661 32.01 -39.12 25.41
C ALA A 661 32.84 -40.46 25.47
N PRO A 662 32.60 -41.61 24.75
CA PRO A 662 32.09 -41.78 23.34
C PRO A 662 31.46 -43.14 22.83
N LYS A 663 30.98 -43.14 21.55
CA LYS A 663 31.00 -44.19 20.44
C LYS A 663 30.27 -45.56 20.62
N ALA A 664 29.82 -46.37 19.64
CA ALA A 664 29.69 -46.51 18.16
C ALA A 664 28.65 -47.68 17.92
N GLU A 665 28.00 -47.99 16.78
CA GLU A 665 28.45 -48.71 15.55
C GLU A 665 27.22 -49.19 14.70
N LYS A 666 27.42 -49.69 13.45
CA LYS A 666 26.45 -49.95 12.34
C LYS A 666 25.99 -51.42 12.14
N ALA A 667 24.73 -51.62 11.67
CA ALA A 667 24.13 -52.59 10.66
C ALA A 667 24.40 -54.14 10.75
N PRO A 668 23.71 -55.09 10.02
CA PRO A 668 22.81 -55.03 8.83
C PRO A 668 21.57 -56.02 8.73
N LYS A 669 20.95 -56.05 7.53
CA LYS A 669 19.70 -56.62 6.92
C LYS A 669 19.40 -58.16 6.93
N ALA A 670 18.10 -58.56 6.74
CA ALA A 670 17.55 -59.43 5.65
C ALA A 670 16.01 -59.77 5.78
N ALA A 671 15.15 -59.45 4.79
CA ALA A 671 14.26 -60.29 3.90
C ALA A 671 13.08 -61.09 4.55
N ALA A 672 11.83 -61.26 4.05
CA ALA A 672 11.17 -61.19 2.73
C ALA A 672 9.60 -61.02 2.83
N ALA A 673 8.94 -60.80 1.66
CA ALA A 673 7.57 -60.29 1.35
C ALA A 673 6.41 -61.35 1.34
N PRO A 674 5.16 -61.16 0.78
CA PRO A 674 4.51 -60.00 0.09
C PRO A 674 2.96 -59.72 0.26
N LYS A 675 2.57 -58.49 -0.19
CA LYS A 675 1.33 -57.99 -0.89
C LYS A 675 -0.08 -57.92 -0.24
N LYS A 676 -0.60 -56.68 -0.07
CA LYS A 676 -1.77 -56.01 -0.74
C LYS A 676 -2.06 -54.65 -0.06
N GLU A 677 -1.59 -53.52 -0.59
CA GLU A 677 -2.23 -52.55 -1.52
C GLU A 677 -3.28 -51.57 -0.93
N ALA A 678 -2.86 -50.31 -0.73
CA ALA A 678 -3.59 -49.07 -1.05
C ALA A 678 -2.56 -47.90 -1.17
N PRO A 679 -2.61 -46.99 -2.17
CA PRO A 679 -1.48 -46.14 -2.54
C PRO A 679 -1.46 -44.77 -1.83
N LYS A 680 -0.23 -44.27 -1.60
CA LYS A 680 0.08 -42.87 -1.26
C LYS A 680 0.26 -42.07 -2.55
N LYS A 681 -0.19 -40.81 -2.53
CA LYS A 681 0.05 -39.77 -3.53
C LYS A 681 1.55 -39.47 -3.63
N GLU A 682 2.13 -39.77 -4.79
CA GLU A 682 3.26 -39.05 -5.38
C GLU A 682 2.69 -38.07 -6.40
N ASP A 683 3.44 -37.00 -6.60
CA ASP A 683 3.19 -35.88 -7.49
C ASP A 683 3.04 -36.34 -8.94
N ASP A 684 2.01 -35.83 -9.62
CA ASP A 684 1.77 -36.10 -11.04
C ASP A 684 2.80 -35.36 -11.90
N GLU A 685 3.58 -36.15 -12.65
CA GLU A 685 4.17 -35.79 -13.92
C GLU A 685 3.04 -35.70 -14.96
N GLU A 686 2.90 -34.56 -15.66
CA GLU A 686 2.26 -34.52 -16.98
C GLU A 686 3.34 -34.38 -18.05
N GLU A 687 3.32 -35.32 -19.00
CA GLU A 687 4.18 -35.43 -20.16
C GLU A 687 3.99 -34.27 -21.15
N GLU A 688 5.09 -34.00 -21.83
CA GLU A 688 5.30 -33.02 -22.89
C GLU A 688 4.43 -33.25 -24.15
N GLU A 689 3.90 -32.16 -24.71
CA GLU A 689 3.80 -32.01 -26.17
C GLU A 689 4.70 -30.85 -26.63
N ASN A 690 5.60 -31.20 -27.55
CA ASN A 690 6.63 -30.37 -28.17
C ASN A 690 6.09 -29.14 -28.91
N PHE A 691 6.73 -27.98 -28.68
CA PHE A 691 7.04 -27.02 -29.76
C PHE A 691 8.51 -26.59 -29.67
N ALA A 692 9.17 -26.60 -30.82
CA ALA A 692 10.60 -26.61 -31.01
C ALA A 692 11.33 -25.25 -30.79
N ASP A 693 12.58 -25.38 -30.36
CA ASP A 693 13.75 -24.51 -30.58
C ASP A 693 13.73 -23.05 -30.08
N GLU A 694 13.86 -22.85 -28.76
CA GLU A 694 14.55 -21.67 -28.23
C GLU A 694 16.07 -21.91 -28.17
N LYS A 695 16.84 -21.07 -28.87
CA LYS A 695 18.31 -21.06 -28.79
C LYS A 695 18.77 -20.79 -27.34
N PRO A 696 19.83 -21.46 -26.84
CA PRO A 696 20.32 -21.25 -25.49
C PRO A 696 20.82 -19.81 -25.28
N LYS A 697 20.32 -19.16 -24.22
CA LYS A 697 20.82 -17.87 -23.74
C LYS A 697 22.34 -17.96 -23.50
N ALA A 698 23.09 -17.00 -24.01
CA ALA A 698 24.52 -16.89 -23.74
C ALA A 698 24.78 -16.83 -22.22
N LYS A 699 25.69 -17.65 -21.71
CA LYS A 699 26.11 -17.64 -20.29
C LYS A 699 26.71 -16.27 -19.95
N ASN A 700 26.35 -15.69 -18.80
CA ASN A 700 26.91 -14.43 -18.35
C ASN A 700 28.44 -14.57 -18.21
N PRO A 701 29.27 -13.61 -18.68
CA PRO A 701 30.73 -13.69 -18.59
C PRO A 701 31.27 -13.95 -17.16
N LEU A 702 30.56 -13.49 -16.13
CA LEU A 702 30.92 -13.72 -14.72
C LEU A 702 30.71 -15.17 -14.26
N ASP A 703 29.84 -15.94 -14.93
CA ASP A 703 29.69 -17.39 -14.68
C ASP A 703 30.89 -18.19 -15.21
N LEU A 704 31.73 -17.61 -16.06
CA LEU A 704 32.91 -18.24 -16.65
C LEU A 704 34.18 -18.04 -15.81
N LEU A 705 34.10 -17.25 -14.73
CA LEU A 705 35.24 -16.99 -13.85
C LEU A 705 35.59 -18.21 -12.97
N PRO A 706 36.88 -18.44 -12.64
CA PRO A 706 37.31 -19.56 -11.81
C PRO A 706 36.58 -19.59 -10.47
N LYS A 707 36.07 -20.76 -10.05
CA LYS A 707 35.26 -20.90 -8.82
C LYS A 707 35.97 -20.29 -7.60
N SER A 708 35.22 -19.54 -6.80
CA SER A 708 35.66 -18.90 -5.55
C SER A 708 35.24 -19.73 -4.35
N ASP A 709 36.04 -19.71 -3.29
CA ASP A 709 35.70 -20.35 -2.01
C ASP A 709 34.70 -19.50 -1.21
N PHE A 710 34.62 -18.19 -1.50
CA PHE A 710 33.56 -17.32 -0.98
C PHE A 710 32.23 -17.53 -1.72
N ASN A 711 31.18 -17.89 -0.98
CA ASN A 711 29.81 -18.02 -1.48
C ASN A 711 29.00 -16.76 -1.18
N LEU A 712 28.74 -15.95 -2.21
CA LEU A 712 28.02 -14.68 -2.07
C LEU A 712 26.55 -14.86 -1.65
N GLU A 713 25.88 -15.93 -2.08
CA GLU A 713 24.47 -16.18 -1.70
C GLU A 713 24.37 -16.61 -0.23
N GLU A 714 25.34 -17.38 0.25
CA GLU A 714 25.47 -17.70 1.67
C GLU A 714 25.76 -16.44 2.50
N TRP A 715 26.63 -15.56 2.02
CA TRP A 715 26.87 -14.25 2.64
C TRP A 715 25.58 -13.45 2.78
N LYS A 716 24.83 -13.26 1.69
CA LYS A 716 23.58 -12.49 1.70
C LYS A 716 22.55 -13.06 2.66
N ARG A 717 22.43 -14.38 2.71
CA ARG A 717 21.55 -15.10 3.64
C ARG A 717 22.03 -14.93 5.09
N PHE A 718 23.33 -15.06 5.34
CA PHE A 718 23.90 -14.93 6.67
C PHE A 718 23.76 -13.50 7.21
N TYR A 719 24.08 -12.50 6.39
CA TYR A 719 23.88 -11.07 6.68
C TYR A 719 22.43 -10.73 7.01
N SER A 720 21.46 -11.36 6.34
CA SER A 720 20.04 -11.08 6.57
C SER A 720 19.46 -11.70 7.84
N ASN A 721 20.11 -12.74 8.37
CA ASN A 721 19.57 -13.57 9.45
C ASN A 721 20.30 -13.38 10.79
N ASN A 722 21.36 -12.57 10.84
CA ASN A 722 22.18 -12.38 12.03
C ASN A 722 22.49 -10.90 12.25
N ASP A 723 22.81 -10.54 13.50
CA ASP A 723 23.26 -9.19 13.83
C ASP A 723 24.50 -8.79 13.02
N THR A 724 24.48 -7.59 12.44
CA THR A 724 25.55 -7.16 11.53
C THR A 724 26.90 -7.04 12.25
N ARG A 725 26.90 -6.53 13.48
CA ARG A 725 28.04 -6.54 14.40
C ARG A 725 27.72 -7.34 15.67
N PRO A 726 28.66 -8.16 16.18
CA PRO A 726 29.91 -8.56 15.53
C PRO A 726 29.73 -9.68 14.48
N THR A 727 28.55 -10.32 14.43
CA THR A 727 28.36 -11.65 13.85
C THR A 727 28.53 -11.69 12.32
N ALA A 728 27.75 -10.92 11.56
CA ALA A 728 27.82 -10.99 10.09
C ALA A 728 29.14 -10.45 9.54
N VAL A 729 29.61 -9.32 10.06
CA VAL A 729 30.89 -8.72 9.64
C VAL A 729 32.08 -9.66 9.89
N ASN A 730 32.14 -10.32 11.05
CA ASN A 730 33.20 -11.28 11.32
C ASN A 730 33.14 -12.47 10.36
N TRP A 731 31.93 -13.02 10.14
CA TRP A 731 31.72 -14.10 9.18
C TRP A 731 32.19 -13.71 7.77
N PHE A 732 31.85 -12.50 7.30
CA PHE A 732 32.29 -12.01 5.99
C PHE A 732 33.80 -12.07 5.89
N TRP A 733 34.52 -11.54 6.87
CA TRP A 733 35.97 -11.49 6.86
C TRP A 733 36.69 -12.82 7.05
N GLU A 734 36.03 -13.81 7.66
CA GLU A 734 36.52 -15.19 7.76
C GLU A 734 36.40 -15.95 6.45
N HIS A 735 35.39 -15.61 5.62
CA HIS A 735 35.05 -16.36 4.41
C HIS A 735 35.39 -15.61 3.11
N PHE A 736 35.66 -14.30 3.17
CA PHE A 736 35.90 -13.47 2.00
C PHE A 736 37.17 -13.90 1.23
N ASP A 737 36.99 -14.15 -0.07
CA ASP A 737 38.05 -14.54 -0.99
C ASP A 737 38.42 -13.38 -1.93
N PRO A 738 39.55 -12.69 -1.70
CA PRO A 738 39.98 -11.56 -2.53
C PRO A 738 40.49 -11.98 -3.92
N THR A 739 40.65 -13.28 -4.19
CA THR A 739 40.98 -13.77 -5.54
C THR A 739 39.73 -13.96 -6.39
N GLY A 740 38.60 -14.27 -5.75
CA GLY A 740 37.31 -14.44 -6.38
C GLY A 740 36.46 -13.18 -6.44
N PHE A 741 36.64 -12.24 -5.53
CA PHE A 741 35.81 -11.04 -5.40
C PHE A 741 36.65 -9.80 -5.13
N SER A 742 36.15 -8.65 -5.58
CA SER A 742 36.76 -7.35 -5.37
C SER A 742 35.82 -6.42 -4.63
N ILE A 743 36.38 -5.55 -3.78
CA ILE A 743 35.63 -4.56 -3.02
C ILE A 743 35.89 -3.18 -3.63
N TYR A 744 34.83 -2.43 -3.88
CA TYR A 744 34.86 -1.07 -4.39
C TYR A 744 34.14 -0.14 -3.42
N ARG A 745 34.76 1.00 -3.14
CA ARG A 745 34.11 2.16 -2.53
C ARG A 745 33.41 2.94 -3.64
N LEU A 746 32.18 3.35 -3.36
CA LEU A 746 31.38 4.19 -4.24
C LEU A 746 31.09 5.51 -3.53
N ASP A 747 31.48 6.62 -4.15
CA ASP A 747 31.18 7.97 -3.67
C ASP A 747 30.35 8.72 -4.72
N TYR A 748 29.25 9.34 -4.31
CA TYR A 748 28.43 10.14 -5.22
C TYR A 748 29.09 11.49 -5.51
N LYS A 749 29.23 11.84 -6.79
CA LYS A 749 30.00 13.03 -7.22
C LYS A 749 29.26 14.35 -6.96
N TYR A 750 27.93 14.34 -7.01
CA TYR A 750 27.12 15.56 -6.99
C TYR A 750 26.47 15.80 -5.61
N ASN A 751 27.23 15.62 -4.53
CA ASN A 751 26.71 15.80 -3.16
C ASN A 751 26.15 17.22 -2.91
N SER A 752 26.63 18.24 -3.62
CA SER A 752 26.11 19.62 -3.52
C SER A 752 24.70 19.80 -4.09
N GLU A 753 24.21 18.86 -4.90
CA GLU A 753 22.86 18.89 -5.48
C GLU A 753 21.84 18.16 -4.60
N LEU A 754 22.31 17.49 -3.54
CA LEU A 754 21.45 16.76 -2.62
C LEU A 754 20.77 17.71 -1.64
N THR A 755 19.44 17.72 -1.68
CA THR A 755 18.60 18.57 -0.81
C THR A 755 18.09 17.76 0.38
N LEU A 756 17.03 17.00 0.24
CA LEU A 756 16.40 16.29 1.36
C LEU A 756 16.93 14.86 1.48
N VAL A 757 17.22 14.41 2.71
CA VAL A 757 17.79 13.07 2.98
C VAL A 757 16.95 11.95 2.34
N PHE A 758 15.62 12.05 2.38
CA PHE A 758 14.75 11.04 1.76
C PHE A 758 14.85 11.02 0.22
N MET A 759 15.10 12.17 -0.43
CA MET A 759 15.31 12.22 -1.88
C MET A 759 16.65 11.58 -2.23
N SER A 760 17.69 11.84 -1.44
CA SER A 760 19.00 11.19 -1.55
C SER A 760 18.90 9.68 -1.36
N SER A 761 18.09 9.21 -0.41
CA SER A 761 17.79 7.77 -0.22
C SER A 761 17.02 7.17 -1.40
N ASN A 762 16.09 7.92 -2.01
CA ASN A 762 15.40 7.47 -3.22
C ASN A 762 16.35 7.32 -4.41
N LEU A 763 17.35 8.20 -4.54
CA LEU A 763 18.40 8.09 -5.54
C LEU A 763 19.18 6.77 -5.40
N VAL A 764 19.55 6.39 -4.17
CA VAL A 764 20.17 5.08 -3.88
C VAL A 764 19.28 3.92 -4.35
N GLY A 765 17.98 4.01 -4.10
CA GLY A 765 17.01 2.99 -4.54
C GLY A 765 16.92 2.87 -6.07
N GLY A 766 16.98 4.00 -6.77
CA GLY A 766 16.99 4.04 -8.23
C GLY A 766 18.22 3.34 -8.83
N VAL A 767 19.40 3.59 -8.25
CA VAL A 767 20.64 2.92 -8.67
C VAL A 767 20.53 1.41 -8.48
N PHE A 768 20.02 0.94 -7.33
CA PHE A 768 19.87 -0.48 -7.06
C PHE A 768 18.92 -1.17 -8.04
N HIS A 769 17.83 -0.52 -8.43
CA HIS A 769 16.90 -1.07 -9.42
C HIS A 769 17.55 -1.22 -10.79
N ARG A 770 18.44 -0.31 -11.18
CA ARG A 770 19.17 -0.38 -12.45
C ARG A 770 20.30 -1.42 -12.43
N LEU A 771 20.79 -1.80 -11.24
CA LEU A 771 21.78 -2.86 -11.06
C LEU A 771 21.17 -4.27 -10.90
N GLU A 772 19.86 -4.44 -11.14
CA GLU A 772 19.17 -5.73 -10.94
C GLU A 772 19.81 -6.90 -11.69
N SER A 773 20.31 -6.66 -12.91
CA SER A 773 20.97 -7.67 -13.75
C SER A 773 22.23 -8.25 -13.11
N VAL A 774 22.89 -7.53 -12.20
CA VAL A 774 24.09 -7.99 -11.49
C VAL A 774 23.80 -8.45 -10.07
N ARG A 775 22.53 -8.53 -9.64
CA ARG A 775 22.15 -8.94 -8.28
C ARG A 775 22.79 -10.28 -7.88
N LYS A 776 22.81 -11.25 -8.79
CA LYS A 776 23.44 -12.57 -8.57
C LYS A 776 24.95 -12.50 -8.27
N TYR A 777 25.64 -11.45 -8.72
CA TYR A 777 27.11 -11.34 -8.70
C TYR A 777 27.64 -10.23 -7.79
N ALA A 778 26.77 -9.52 -7.09
CA ALA A 778 27.16 -8.39 -6.28
C ALA A 778 26.37 -8.30 -4.95
N PHE A 779 27.01 -7.66 -3.97
CA PHE A 779 26.41 -7.23 -2.72
C PHE A 779 26.91 -5.84 -2.40
N GLY A 780 26.08 -4.94 -1.88
CA GLY A 780 26.56 -3.60 -1.51
C GLY A 780 25.70 -2.91 -0.48
N SER A 781 26.26 -1.89 0.16
CA SER A 781 25.50 -0.94 0.96
C SER A 781 25.93 0.48 0.65
N LEU A 782 24.95 1.35 0.40
CA LEU A 782 25.13 2.78 0.24
C LEU A 782 24.36 3.50 1.35
N ALA A 783 25.05 4.41 2.04
CA ALA A 783 24.50 5.21 3.12
C ALA A 783 24.46 6.69 2.74
N VAL A 784 23.38 7.35 3.15
CA VAL A 784 23.21 8.79 3.17
C VAL A 784 23.70 9.28 4.54
N LEU A 785 24.72 10.12 4.53
CA LEU A 785 25.35 10.67 5.72
C LEU A 785 25.11 12.19 5.79
N GLY A 786 24.82 12.72 6.98
CA GLY A 786 24.58 14.15 7.21
C GLY A 786 23.11 14.49 7.44
N GLU A 787 22.73 15.72 7.08
CA GLU A 787 21.40 16.30 7.31
C GLU A 787 20.87 16.97 6.04
N ASP A 788 19.62 17.45 6.06
CA ASP A 788 19.03 18.13 4.91
C ASP A 788 19.90 19.32 4.44
N ASN A 789 20.09 19.42 3.13
CA ASN A 789 20.95 20.37 2.40
C ASN A 789 22.45 20.25 2.66
N LYS A 790 22.87 19.29 3.51
CA LYS A 790 24.27 18.99 3.84
C LYS A 790 24.46 17.48 4.01
N ASN A 791 23.98 16.71 3.04
CA ASN A 791 24.15 15.27 3.01
C ASN A 791 25.04 14.80 1.85
N SER A 792 25.55 13.60 1.99
CA SER A 792 26.42 12.94 1.00
C SER A 792 26.10 11.47 0.95
N ILE A 793 26.33 10.84 -0.22
CA ILE A 793 26.09 9.41 -0.39
C ILE A 793 27.40 8.69 -0.66
N ALA A 794 27.68 7.67 0.12
CA ALA A 794 28.84 6.81 -0.07
C ALA A 794 28.58 5.39 0.45
N GLY A 795 29.41 4.44 0.05
CA GLY A 795 29.39 3.10 0.61
C GLY A 795 30.25 2.12 -0.15
N TYR A 796 29.97 0.82 0.00
CA TYR A 796 30.81 -0.24 -0.51
C TYR A 796 30.01 -1.29 -1.28
N PHE A 797 30.61 -1.77 -2.37
CA PHE A 797 30.13 -2.91 -3.15
C PHE A 797 31.19 -4.00 -3.22
N VAL A 798 30.73 -5.23 -3.19
CA VAL A 798 31.49 -6.46 -3.41
C VAL A 798 31.04 -7.03 -4.75
N TYR A 799 31.94 -7.16 -5.71
CA TYR A 799 31.67 -7.68 -7.05
C TYR A 799 32.43 -8.98 -7.30
N ARG A 800 31.80 -9.89 -8.03
CA ARG A 800 32.44 -11.10 -8.53
C ARG A 800 33.53 -10.76 -9.55
N GLY A 801 34.74 -11.28 -9.36
CA GLY A 801 35.89 -11.03 -10.23
C GLY A 801 36.74 -9.83 -9.81
N ASP A 802 37.70 -9.46 -10.65
CA ASP A 802 38.73 -8.46 -10.34
C ASP A 802 38.33 -7.00 -10.73
N GLY A 803 37.25 -6.84 -11.49
CA GLY A 803 36.79 -5.59 -12.07
C GLY A 803 35.31 -5.31 -11.78
N ILE A 804 34.88 -4.07 -12.04
CA ILE A 804 33.46 -3.69 -12.01
C ILE A 804 32.74 -4.39 -13.17
N PRO A 805 31.62 -5.11 -12.96
CA PRO A 805 30.86 -5.77 -14.03
C PRO A 805 30.50 -4.82 -15.18
N ALA A 806 30.49 -5.32 -16.42
CA ALA A 806 30.17 -4.52 -17.60
C ALA A 806 28.76 -3.91 -17.49
N GLU A 807 27.82 -4.66 -16.95
CA GLU A 807 26.44 -4.23 -16.72
C GLU A 807 26.33 -3.09 -15.69
N VAL A 808 27.31 -2.96 -14.78
CA VAL A 808 27.41 -1.81 -13.87
C VAL A 808 28.03 -0.61 -14.60
N GLN A 809 29.03 -0.84 -15.46
CA GLN A 809 29.66 0.21 -16.27
C GLN A 809 28.71 0.80 -17.32
N ASP A 810 27.82 -0.02 -17.86
CA ASP A 810 26.81 0.36 -18.86
C ASP A 810 25.57 1.03 -18.22
N SER A 811 25.50 1.08 -16.89
CA SER A 811 24.40 1.73 -16.17
C SER A 811 24.40 3.25 -16.44
N PRO A 812 23.23 3.87 -16.71
CA PRO A 812 23.12 5.30 -16.95
C PRO A 812 23.69 6.19 -15.83
N ASP A 813 23.75 5.70 -14.58
CA ASP A 813 24.31 6.48 -13.47
C ASP A 813 25.80 6.26 -13.26
N PHE A 814 26.46 5.35 -13.99
CA PHE A 814 27.85 4.98 -13.73
C PHE A 814 28.77 6.20 -13.62
N GLU A 815 28.57 7.19 -14.49
CA GLU A 815 29.33 8.44 -14.50
C GLU A 815 29.08 9.34 -13.27
N SER A 816 27.95 9.18 -12.58
CA SER A 816 27.58 9.94 -11.37
C SER A 816 28.30 9.46 -10.10
N TRP A 817 28.97 8.32 -10.18
CA TRP A 817 29.69 7.71 -9.06
C TRP A 817 31.19 7.66 -9.34
N GLU A 818 31.96 7.80 -8.27
CA GLU A 818 33.39 7.49 -8.26
C GLU A 818 33.58 6.10 -7.67
N PHE A 819 34.17 5.19 -8.44
CA PHE A 819 34.47 3.83 -8.02
C PHE A 819 35.95 3.72 -7.69
N THR A 820 36.26 3.44 -6.42
CA THR A 820 37.62 3.24 -5.95
C THR A 820 37.80 1.80 -5.51
N LYS A 821 38.66 1.04 -6.18
CA LYS A 821 39.03 -0.32 -5.74
C LYS A 821 39.80 -0.22 -4.42
N VAL A 822 39.40 -0.99 -3.41
CA VAL A 822 40.02 -0.93 -2.08
C VAL A 822 40.76 -2.22 -1.74
N ASP A 823 41.81 -2.12 -0.92
CA ASP A 823 42.57 -3.27 -0.45
C ASP A 823 41.89 -3.91 0.77
N SER A 824 41.37 -5.12 0.60
CA SER A 824 40.74 -5.90 1.67
C SER A 824 41.66 -6.24 2.85
N LYS A 825 42.99 -6.09 2.69
CA LYS A 825 43.98 -6.32 3.75
C LYS A 825 44.28 -5.07 4.58
N ASP A 826 43.91 -3.89 4.12
CA ASP A 826 44.14 -2.63 4.86
C ASP A 826 43.17 -2.53 6.06
N PRO A 827 43.68 -2.45 7.31
CA PRO A 827 42.83 -2.35 8.50
C PRO A 827 41.85 -1.16 8.46
N LYS A 828 42.24 -0.02 7.90
CA LYS A 828 41.38 1.17 7.82
C LYS A 828 40.22 0.95 6.84
N THR A 829 40.52 0.34 5.70
CA THR A 829 39.51 -0.07 4.73
C THR A 829 38.51 -1.05 5.33
N ARG A 830 38.97 -2.04 6.12
CA ARG A 830 38.08 -3.01 6.78
C ARG A 830 37.18 -2.34 7.81
N GLU A 831 37.73 -1.42 8.61
CA GLU A 831 36.96 -0.68 9.61
C GLU A 831 35.87 0.18 8.96
N LEU A 832 36.19 0.91 7.87
CA LEU A 832 35.22 1.70 7.12
C LEU A 832 34.18 0.82 6.44
N PHE A 833 34.58 -0.25 5.76
CA PHE A 833 33.64 -1.22 5.18
C PHE A 833 32.65 -1.72 6.23
N ASN A 834 33.15 -2.10 7.41
CA ASN A 834 32.30 -2.58 8.51
C ASN A 834 31.30 -1.50 8.96
N ALA A 835 31.73 -0.24 9.05
CA ALA A 835 30.86 0.85 9.44
C ALA A 835 29.71 1.09 8.44
N TYR A 836 30.00 1.02 7.13
CA TYR A 836 28.98 1.17 6.09
C TYR A 836 28.07 -0.05 5.95
N ILE A 837 28.57 -1.25 6.20
CA ILE A 837 27.75 -2.47 6.20
C ILE A 837 26.86 -2.53 7.45
N ALA A 838 27.35 -2.06 8.60
CA ALA A 838 26.62 -2.09 9.87
C ALA A 838 25.76 -0.86 10.15
N TRP A 839 25.86 0.18 9.32
CA TRP A 839 25.16 1.46 9.52
C TRP A 839 25.47 2.08 10.88
N ASP A 840 26.77 2.14 11.21
CA ASP A 840 27.22 2.74 12.47
C ASP A 840 26.72 4.19 12.59
N GLU A 841 26.41 4.65 13.81
CA GLU A 841 25.79 5.97 14.05
C GLU A 841 26.60 7.14 13.49
N ILE A 842 27.93 7.00 13.45
CA ILE A 842 28.86 7.98 12.89
C ILE A 842 29.78 7.25 11.91
N ILE A 843 29.75 7.68 10.65
CA ILE A 843 30.59 7.16 9.57
C ILE A 843 31.38 8.32 8.98
N GLU A 844 32.71 8.22 8.95
CA GLU A 844 33.61 9.27 8.48
C GLU A 844 33.35 10.66 9.10
N GLY A 845 32.99 10.69 10.39
CA GLY A 845 32.71 11.92 11.14
C GLY A 845 31.36 12.57 10.81
N LYS A 846 30.52 11.92 9.99
CA LYS A 846 29.15 12.36 9.67
C LYS A 846 28.13 11.43 10.32
N LYS A 847 27.01 12.01 10.75
CA LYS A 847 25.89 11.24 11.33
C LYS A 847 25.22 10.40 10.25
N PHE A 848 24.97 9.12 10.54
CA PHE A 848 24.15 8.26 9.71
C PHE A 848 22.71 8.79 9.65
N ALA A 849 22.15 8.88 8.44
CA ALA A 849 20.79 9.37 8.23
C ALA A 849 19.86 8.28 7.67
N ASP A 850 20.28 7.60 6.60
CA ASP A 850 19.55 6.49 5.98
C ASP A 850 20.52 5.62 5.16
N ALA A 851 20.13 4.40 4.80
CA ALA A 851 20.90 3.55 3.89
C ALA A 851 20.06 2.45 3.25
N LYS A 852 20.61 1.86 2.20
CA LYS A 852 20.02 0.69 1.54
C LYS A 852 21.09 -0.39 1.32
N VAL A 853 20.64 -1.64 1.33
CA VAL A 853 21.47 -2.81 0.99
C VAL A 853 21.03 -3.39 -0.34
N PHE A 854 21.99 -3.62 -1.23
CA PHE A 854 21.86 -4.37 -2.46
C PHE A 854 22.28 -5.81 -2.21
N LYS A 855 21.34 -6.75 -2.26
CA LYS A 855 21.57 -8.18 -1.98
C LYS A 855 20.68 -9.06 -2.83
#